data_AF-A0AAN7C498-F1
#
_entry.id   AF-A0AAN7C498-F1
#
_cell.length_a   1.000
_cell.length_b   1.000
_cell.length_c   1.000
_cell.angle_alpha   90.00
_cell.angle_beta   90.00
_cell.angle_gamma   90.00
#
_symmetry.space_group_name_H-M   'P 1'
#
loop_
_entity.id
_entity.type
_entity.pdbx_description
1 polymer ?
#
loop_
_entity_poly.entity_id
_entity_poly.type
_entity_poly.pdbx_seq_one_letter_code
_entity_poly.pdbx_strand_id
1 'polypeptide(L)'
;MAQDTQTPQQDLLVSASLLRKIDKLRERNIGKHVPLPQLVVVGDQSSGKSSLLESLTGIPFPRDVELCTRYATQITQRRDDVSRVEVSIIPGPNASEEHKKRVEGYRSSGLSPEDFRAKFPAILKEVNKEMGIRMNPPFEASSDSGYASDEFVSDGITSGGDLKPKKLAATYSRAQRGRVFSEDVLKIEICGPSVDYLTVIDVPGIFRDTIDGVTTMEDMAMVRRMVTWYIQDSRTVILAVLPSNTDVSTQEILKLARDYDKDGERTLGILTKPDLVPELSMRKEVCNVILGKKKQLRLGYYLVRSRGADMGDAEFMRREDEFKKEPWSSLPPERVGVKALKARLAELLGHMARREFPKLRKDIGEMLHTAEMERDKLGPSRKDENEQRQYLSGMAREFQELMRAGLEAQYGGNKAFENSIQLRLITQVVNLADAFNKEFHRKSVLRRFENGELEGEASSTNVDEERILEFAQDIDPDDYPELENIISHDFDVDEPEDGITDWISGLYSRSRGMDLVTYSSAVWASAWKEQSGKWPSMSKTFMSEVIVAIHRFIIAALEVVCVDPGVREELWSAMLDELLRRYETGMSAAEFLVASERDTKPYTLNSYFNECRQRYRGIRVVDEVKGTREKEKGLFPDPRVSLDNVRSAIETKSNIEDIVEQLHDDLEAYYDIARNRFVDNMLNQAVNYHLLFGPSTPLKVFSQEWVIGLKADQLEGIAGESPSIKEHRERVNRLIDDLTAAKEILRQ
;
A
#
# COMPACT_ATOMS: atom_id res chain seq x y z
N MET A 1 49.73 -16.05 -15.70
CA MET A 1 49.56 -17.17 -14.74
C MET A 1 50.55 -16.95 -13.60
N ALA A 2 50.17 -16.18 -12.60
CA ALA A 2 50.84 -16.14 -11.31
C ALA A 2 49.85 -16.77 -10.32
N GLN A 3 50.15 -17.97 -9.85
CA GLN A 3 49.38 -18.60 -8.79
C GLN A 3 49.81 -17.92 -7.48
N ASP A 4 48.91 -17.13 -6.89
CA ASP A 4 49.06 -16.61 -5.54
C ASP A 4 49.09 -17.78 -4.56
N THR A 5 50.28 -18.18 -4.14
CA THR A 5 50.47 -19.05 -2.97
C THR A 5 50.22 -18.21 -1.71
N GLN A 6 48.95 -18.09 -1.31
CA GLN A 6 48.58 -17.59 0.01
C GLN A 6 49.00 -18.61 1.08
N THR A 7 49.68 -18.16 2.13
CA THR A 7 50.14 -18.98 3.25
C THR A 7 48.96 -19.39 4.16
N PRO A 8 48.97 -20.60 4.76
CA PRO A 8 47.86 -21.12 5.60
C PRO A 8 47.43 -20.18 6.75
N GLN A 9 48.36 -19.36 7.24
CA GLN A 9 48.14 -18.39 8.32
C GLN A 9 47.29 -17.18 7.89
N GLN A 10 47.38 -16.78 6.63
CA GLN A 10 46.62 -15.66 6.06
C GLN A 10 45.15 -16.06 5.81
N ASP A 11 44.94 -17.32 5.42
CA ASP A 11 43.61 -17.91 5.24
C ASP A 11 42.80 -18.02 6.54
N LEU A 12 43.45 -18.31 7.66
CA LEU A 12 42.84 -18.38 9.00
C LEU A 12 42.37 -17.00 9.50
N LEU A 13 43.14 -15.93 9.24
CA LEU A 13 42.80 -14.56 9.64
C LEU A 13 41.59 -14.00 8.88
N VAL A 14 41.52 -14.27 7.57
CA VAL A 14 40.36 -13.89 6.73
C VAL A 14 39.10 -14.65 7.14
N SER A 15 39.23 -15.92 7.51
CA SER A 15 38.12 -16.74 8.02
C SER A 15 37.53 -16.17 9.31
N ALA A 16 38.37 -15.72 10.24
CA ALA A 16 37.91 -15.17 11.52
C ALA A 16 37.12 -13.86 11.34
N SER A 17 37.50 -13.00 10.37
CA SER A 17 36.75 -11.78 10.06
C SER A 17 35.40 -12.08 9.40
N LEU A 18 35.34 -13.05 8.49
CA LEU A 18 34.09 -13.48 7.85
C LEU A 18 33.10 -14.12 8.85
N LEU A 19 33.59 -14.94 9.77
CA LEU A 19 32.77 -15.55 10.82
C LEU A 19 32.17 -14.47 11.73
N ARG A 20 32.93 -13.43 12.10
CA ARG A 20 32.40 -12.27 12.84
C ARG A 20 31.26 -11.56 12.11
N LYS A 21 31.33 -11.45 10.78
CA LYS A 21 30.24 -10.84 9.99
C LYS A 21 28.98 -11.71 10.01
N ILE A 22 29.14 -13.03 9.88
CA ILE A 22 28.02 -13.98 10.01
C ILE A 22 27.37 -13.89 11.39
N ASP A 23 28.17 -13.73 12.45
CA ASP A 23 27.64 -13.57 13.81
C ASP A 23 26.86 -12.26 13.98
N LYS A 24 27.36 -11.14 13.47
CA LYS A 24 26.62 -9.87 13.45
C LYS A 24 25.29 -9.98 12.70
N LEU A 25 25.24 -10.76 11.61
CA LEU A 25 24.01 -11.05 10.89
C LEU A 25 23.04 -11.91 11.72
N ARG A 26 23.55 -12.87 12.50
CA ARG A 26 22.75 -13.69 13.43
C ARG A 26 22.18 -12.84 14.58
N GLU A 27 22.98 -11.95 15.16
CA GLU A 27 22.56 -11.04 16.24
C GLU A 27 21.39 -10.14 15.81
N ARG A 28 21.35 -9.74 14.54
CA ARG A 28 20.27 -8.95 13.93
C ARG A 28 19.10 -9.80 13.42
N ASN A 29 19.04 -11.08 13.75
CA ASN A 29 18.00 -12.01 13.29
C ASN A 29 17.84 -12.11 11.76
N ILE A 30 18.86 -11.75 10.97
CA ILE A 30 18.83 -11.87 9.51
C ILE A 30 18.68 -13.33 9.07
N GLY A 31 19.07 -14.28 9.94
CA GLY A 31 18.82 -15.71 9.78
C GLY A 31 17.35 -16.09 9.57
N LYS A 32 16.39 -15.25 9.97
CA LYS A 32 14.95 -15.43 9.69
C LYS A 32 14.59 -15.18 8.22
N HIS A 33 15.37 -14.33 7.54
CA HIS A 33 15.14 -13.90 6.17
C HIS A 33 16.04 -14.64 5.17
N VAL A 34 17.30 -14.91 5.56
CA VAL A 34 18.28 -15.57 4.71
C VAL A 34 19.06 -16.62 5.51
N PRO A 35 19.19 -17.87 5.02
CA PRO A 35 19.92 -18.91 5.73
C PRO A 35 21.41 -18.62 5.82
N LEU A 36 21.99 -18.80 7.02
CA LEU A 36 23.39 -18.49 7.32
C LEU A 36 24.22 -19.77 7.51
N PRO A 37 25.52 -19.78 7.12
CA PRO A 37 26.39 -20.96 7.28
C PRO A 37 26.41 -21.52 8.71
N GLN A 38 26.22 -22.83 8.87
CA GLN A 38 26.10 -23.49 10.18
C GLN A 38 26.67 -24.92 10.24
N LEU A 39 27.07 -25.35 11.44
CA LEU A 39 27.42 -26.74 11.74
C LEU A 39 26.27 -27.41 12.48
N VAL A 40 25.82 -28.58 12.01
CA VAL A 40 24.76 -29.34 12.65
C VAL A 40 25.29 -30.73 13.02
N VAL A 41 25.19 -31.09 14.30
CA VAL A 41 25.62 -32.37 14.86
C VAL A 41 24.46 -33.34 14.84
N VAL A 42 24.63 -34.43 14.11
CA VAL A 42 23.60 -35.44 13.88
C VAL A 42 24.11 -36.85 14.20
N GLY A 43 23.23 -37.76 14.60
CA GLY A 43 23.59 -39.14 14.87
C GLY A 43 22.55 -39.90 15.67
N ASP A 44 22.61 -41.23 15.62
CA ASP A 44 21.69 -42.14 16.31
C ASP A 44 21.68 -41.88 17.84
N GLN A 45 20.63 -42.29 18.54
CA GLN A 45 20.56 -42.21 20.01
C GLN A 45 21.77 -42.93 20.63
N SER A 46 22.37 -42.33 21.67
CA SER A 46 23.56 -42.88 22.35
C SER A 46 24.84 -43.01 21.50
N SER A 47 24.93 -42.37 20.32
CA SER A 47 26.14 -42.33 19.49
C SER A 47 27.30 -41.49 20.07
N GLY A 48 27.07 -40.76 21.17
CA GLY A 48 28.08 -39.92 21.83
C GLY A 48 28.05 -38.44 21.43
N LYS A 49 26.98 -37.94 20.80
CA LYS A 49 26.79 -36.53 20.43
C LYS A 49 27.02 -35.56 21.60
N SER A 50 26.31 -35.73 22.71
CA SER A 50 26.41 -34.83 23.87
C SER A 50 27.81 -34.82 24.48
N SER A 51 28.49 -35.98 24.50
CA SER A 51 29.87 -36.09 25.00
C SER A 51 30.91 -35.51 24.04
N LEU A 52 30.65 -35.56 22.72
CA LEU A 52 31.44 -34.85 21.72
C LEU A 52 31.26 -33.33 21.87
N LEU A 53 30.02 -32.87 22.00
CA LEU A 53 29.70 -31.46 22.18
C LEU A 53 30.32 -30.90 23.45
N GLU A 54 30.26 -31.62 24.57
CA GLU A 54 30.96 -31.25 25.81
C GLU A 54 32.48 -31.13 25.60
N SER A 55 33.07 -32.01 24.80
CA SER A 55 34.50 -31.94 24.47
C SER A 55 34.83 -30.76 23.54
N LEU A 56 33.89 -30.37 22.67
CA LEU A 56 34.02 -29.24 21.77
C LEU A 56 33.77 -27.90 22.48
N THR A 57 32.74 -27.81 23.32
CA THR A 57 32.23 -26.54 23.87
C THR A 57 32.61 -26.32 25.33
N GLY A 58 33.00 -27.37 26.06
CA GLY A 58 33.35 -27.30 27.48
C GLY A 58 32.15 -27.17 28.42
N ILE A 59 30.92 -27.38 27.92
CA ILE A 59 29.68 -27.36 28.70
C ILE A 59 29.31 -28.79 29.14
N PRO A 60 29.01 -29.03 30.43
CA PRO A 60 28.52 -30.32 30.89
C PRO A 60 27.06 -30.54 30.45
N PHE A 61 26.84 -31.33 29.40
CA PHE A 61 25.48 -31.73 29.00
C PHE A 61 24.94 -32.83 29.94
N PRO A 62 23.64 -32.85 30.28
CA PRO A 62 23.04 -33.94 31.05
C PRO A 62 23.20 -35.28 30.32
N ARG A 63 23.54 -36.33 31.08
CA ARG A 63 23.78 -37.68 30.57
C ARG A 63 22.82 -38.67 31.24
N ASP A 64 21.52 -38.49 31.05
CA ASP A 64 20.51 -39.45 31.54
C ASP A 64 20.32 -40.61 30.56
N VAL A 65 20.05 -41.80 31.11
CA VAL A 65 20.01 -43.09 30.40
C VAL A 65 18.88 -43.18 29.37
N GLU A 66 17.84 -42.35 29.48
CA GLU A 66 16.61 -42.55 28.69
C GLU A 66 16.40 -41.54 27.54
N LEU A 67 16.67 -40.23 27.67
CA LEU A 67 16.57 -39.24 26.56
C LEU A 67 17.39 -37.94 26.83
N CYS A 68 18.64 -37.84 26.35
CA CYS A 68 19.53 -36.70 26.65
C CYS A 68 19.15 -35.37 25.96
N THR A 69 18.76 -35.38 24.68
CA THR A 69 18.49 -34.16 23.89
C THR A 69 17.06 -34.19 23.37
N ARG A 70 16.19 -33.30 23.89
CA ARG A 70 14.73 -33.27 23.59
C ARG A 70 14.30 -32.12 22.67
N TYR A 71 15.21 -31.22 22.35
CA TYR A 71 15.02 -30.07 21.46
C TYR A 71 16.36 -29.73 20.83
N ALA A 72 16.34 -28.96 19.74
CA ALA A 72 17.59 -28.50 19.15
C ALA A 72 18.28 -27.52 20.12
N THR A 73 19.60 -27.66 20.28
CA THR A 73 20.39 -26.75 21.12
C THR A 73 21.44 -26.07 20.26
N GLN A 74 21.28 -24.76 20.06
CA GLN A 74 22.26 -23.93 19.38
C GLN A 74 23.27 -23.38 20.39
N ILE A 75 24.53 -23.76 20.23
CA ILE A 75 25.64 -23.27 21.04
C ILE A 75 26.47 -22.34 20.17
N THR A 76 26.54 -21.07 20.57
CA THR A 76 27.34 -20.05 19.90
C THR A 76 28.48 -19.65 20.83
N GLN A 77 29.71 -19.81 20.37
CA GLN A 77 30.91 -19.33 21.03
C GLN A 77 31.45 -18.12 20.29
N ARG A 78 31.68 -17.00 20.99
CA ARG A 78 32.23 -15.77 20.40
C ARG A 78 33.25 -15.09 21.31
N ARG A 79 34.24 -14.40 20.71
CA ARG A 79 35.14 -13.54 21.49
C ARG A 79 34.43 -12.28 21.95
N ASP A 80 34.64 -11.96 23.21
CA ASP A 80 34.14 -10.76 23.88
C ASP A 80 35.14 -10.37 24.97
N ASP A 81 35.19 -9.08 25.33
CA ASP A 81 36.10 -8.60 26.37
C ASP A 81 35.70 -9.14 27.76
N VAL A 82 34.41 -9.45 27.93
CA VAL A 82 33.83 -9.97 29.17
C VAL A 82 33.39 -11.42 29.01
N SER A 83 33.87 -12.28 29.91
CA SER A 83 33.44 -13.68 29.95
C SER A 83 32.03 -13.79 30.53
N ARG A 84 31.05 -14.20 29.71
CA ARG A 84 29.66 -14.39 30.14
C ARG A 84 28.97 -15.50 29.35
N VAL A 85 27.98 -16.15 29.98
CA VAL A 85 27.10 -17.11 29.35
C VAL A 85 25.66 -16.63 29.44
N GLU A 86 24.95 -16.66 28.32
CA GLU A 86 23.56 -16.26 28.22
C GLU A 86 22.72 -17.38 27.58
N VAL A 87 21.54 -17.62 28.15
CA VAL A 87 20.60 -18.65 27.69
C VAL A 87 19.29 -17.98 27.30
N SER A 88 18.77 -18.33 26.12
CA SER A 88 17.49 -17.84 25.61
C SER A 88 16.79 -18.93 24.77
N ILE A 89 15.51 -18.74 24.49
CA ILE A 89 14.70 -19.68 23.71
C ILE A 89 14.30 -19.03 22.38
N ILE A 90 14.52 -19.75 21.28
CA ILE A 90 14.01 -19.38 19.95
C ILE A 90 12.75 -20.22 19.68
N PRO A 91 11.58 -19.61 19.45
CA PRO A 91 10.36 -20.37 19.17
C PRO A 91 10.46 -21.18 17.88
N GLY A 92 9.87 -22.37 17.89
CA GLY A 92 9.76 -23.22 16.71
C GLY A 92 8.97 -22.56 15.57
N PRO A 93 9.22 -22.95 14.30
CA PRO A 93 8.61 -22.32 13.13
C PRO A 93 7.08 -22.40 13.09
N ASN A 94 6.50 -23.42 13.74
CA ASN A 94 5.06 -23.66 13.79
C ASN A 94 4.41 -23.23 15.13
N ALA A 95 5.10 -22.44 15.95
CA ALA A 95 4.57 -21.98 17.24
C ALA A 95 3.43 -20.94 17.07
N SER A 96 2.40 -21.01 17.92
CA SER A 96 1.34 -19.99 17.96
C SER A 96 1.88 -18.65 18.46
N GLU A 97 1.26 -17.53 18.09
CA GLU A 97 1.71 -16.18 18.51
C GLU A 97 1.71 -16.01 20.04
N GLU A 98 0.76 -16.63 20.75
CA GLU A 98 0.73 -16.67 22.21
C GLU A 98 1.92 -17.45 22.80
N HIS A 99 2.34 -18.54 22.15
CA HIS A 99 3.49 -19.33 22.57
C HIS A 99 4.81 -18.60 22.29
N LYS A 100 4.94 -17.95 21.13
CA LYS A 100 6.11 -17.13 20.76
C LYS A 100 6.36 -16.04 21.80
N LYS A 101 5.33 -15.25 22.13
CA LYS A 101 5.44 -14.20 23.16
C LYS A 101 5.88 -14.75 24.52
N ARG A 102 5.43 -15.96 24.89
CA ARG A 102 5.82 -16.61 26.15
C ARG A 102 7.30 -17.01 26.15
N VAL A 103 7.78 -17.68 25.10
CA VAL A 103 9.16 -18.22 25.09
C VAL A 103 10.22 -17.20 24.70
N GLU A 104 9.90 -16.22 23.85
CA GLU A 104 10.84 -15.12 23.50
C GLU A 104 11.16 -14.23 24.71
N GLY A 105 10.30 -14.23 25.75
CA GLY A 105 10.54 -13.53 27.00
C GLY A 105 11.55 -14.19 27.94
N TYR A 106 11.93 -15.45 27.71
CA TYR A 106 12.89 -16.16 28.58
C TYR A 106 14.33 -15.80 28.24
N ARG A 107 15.03 -15.20 29.21
CA ARG A 107 16.48 -14.90 29.12
C ARG A 107 17.12 -15.09 30.49
N SER A 108 18.18 -15.88 30.57
CA SER A 108 18.96 -15.99 31.81
C SER A 108 19.74 -14.70 32.04
N SER A 109 19.97 -14.32 33.30
CA SER A 109 20.97 -13.29 33.60
C SER A 109 22.35 -13.72 33.07
N GLY A 110 23.20 -12.77 32.69
CA GLY A 110 24.55 -13.07 32.22
C GLY A 110 25.37 -13.73 33.32
N LEU A 111 25.65 -15.03 33.18
CA LEU A 111 26.33 -15.83 34.19
C LEU A 111 27.83 -15.88 33.89
N SER A 112 28.65 -15.94 34.94
CA SER A 112 30.05 -16.34 34.77
C SER A 112 30.09 -17.81 34.28
N PRO A 113 31.15 -18.25 33.57
CA PRO A 113 31.27 -19.65 33.14
C PRO A 113 31.19 -20.67 34.29
N GLU A 114 31.65 -20.30 35.49
CA GLU A 114 31.60 -21.14 36.69
C GLU A 114 30.18 -21.21 37.27
N ASP A 115 29.50 -20.07 37.40
CA ASP A 115 28.11 -20.01 37.85
C ASP A 115 27.16 -20.72 36.88
N PHE A 116 27.43 -20.59 35.58
CA PHE A 116 26.68 -21.30 34.55
C PHE A 116 26.78 -22.80 34.77
N ARG A 117 27.98 -23.37 34.96
CA ARG A 117 28.16 -24.81 35.21
C ARG A 117 27.41 -25.29 36.45
N ALA A 118 27.41 -24.50 37.53
CA ALA A 118 26.71 -24.85 38.76
C ALA A 118 25.18 -24.79 38.60
N LYS A 119 24.67 -23.78 37.88
CA LYS A 119 23.23 -23.52 37.72
C LYS A 119 22.61 -24.18 36.49
N PHE A 120 23.41 -24.74 35.59
CA PHE A 120 22.94 -25.31 34.32
C PHE A 120 21.81 -26.34 34.48
N PRO A 121 21.87 -27.29 35.45
CA PRO A 121 20.76 -28.23 35.66
C PRO A 121 19.45 -27.53 36.07
N ALA A 122 19.52 -26.43 36.83
CA ALA A 122 18.34 -25.65 37.22
C ALA A 122 17.77 -24.87 36.03
N ILE A 123 18.64 -24.25 35.22
CA ILE A 123 18.26 -23.53 33.98
C ILE A 123 17.55 -24.49 33.01
N LEU A 124 18.07 -25.70 32.82
CA LEU A 124 17.41 -26.71 31.97
C LEU A 124 16.02 -27.09 32.49
N LYS A 125 15.80 -27.11 33.82
CA LYS A 125 14.47 -27.35 34.38
C LYS A 125 13.48 -26.23 34.06
N GLU A 126 13.93 -24.98 34.12
CA GLU A 126 13.13 -23.82 33.74
C GLU A 126 12.82 -23.80 32.25
N VAL A 127 13.83 -24.00 31.39
CA VAL A 127 13.67 -24.08 29.93
C VAL A 127 12.68 -25.17 29.54
N ASN A 128 12.79 -26.37 30.14
CA ASN A 128 11.86 -27.46 29.86
C ASN A 128 10.42 -27.11 30.24
N LYS A 129 10.22 -26.34 31.30
CA LYS A 129 8.90 -25.85 31.72
C LYS A 129 8.33 -24.84 30.71
N GLU A 130 9.14 -23.88 30.27
CA GLU A 130 8.72 -22.87 29.28
C GLU A 130 8.39 -23.48 27.91
N MET A 131 9.17 -24.49 27.49
CA MET A 131 8.95 -25.27 26.26
C MET A 131 7.83 -26.34 26.40
N GLY A 132 7.23 -26.51 27.58
CA GLY A 132 6.12 -27.46 27.79
C GLY A 132 6.50 -28.96 27.74
N ILE A 133 7.75 -29.28 28.10
CA ILE A 133 8.31 -30.64 28.08
C ILE A 133 8.02 -31.37 29.41
N ARG A 134 7.60 -32.64 29.35
CA ARG A 134 7.32 -33.45 30.57
C ARG A 134 8.59 -33.81 31.35
N MET A 135 8.51 -33.75 32.68
CA MET A 135 9.70 -33.86 33.55
C MET A 135 9.83 -35.16 34.37
N ASN A 136 8.98 -36.19 34.23
CA ASN A 136 9.18 -37.55 34.78
C ASN A 136 8.19 -38.61 34.20
N PRO A 137 8.52 -39.92 34.13
CA PRO A 137 7.59 -41.03 33.87
C PRO A 137 6.77 -41.42 35.12
N PRO A 138 5.62 -42.11 34.98
CA PRO A 138 4.76 -42.46 36.10
C PRO A 138 5.17 -43.81 36.72
N PHE A 139 6.09 -43.83 37.69
CA PHE A 139 6.17 -44.96 38.64
C PHE A 139 6.98 -44.59 39.88
N GLU A 140 6.28 -44.29 40.98
CA GLU A 140 6.68 -44.60 42.36
C GLU A 140 5.51 -44.19 43.27
N ALA A 141 4.67 -45.16 43.63
CA ALA A 141 3.79 -45.08 44.77
C ALA A 141 4.37 -46.04 45.82
N SER A 142 4.96 -45.49 46.88
CA SER A 142 5.23 -46.25 48.10
C SER A 142 4.63 -45.54 49.31
N SER A 143 3.71 -46.27 49.94
CA SER A 143 3.45 -46.39 51.38
C SER A 143 3.09 -45.13 52.19
N ASP A 144 1.80 -45.03 52.56
CA ASP A 144 1.36 -45.07 53.97
C ASP A 144 -0.16 -45.33 53.99
N SER A 145 -0.60 -46.56 54.27
CA SER A 145 -1.09 -47.09 55.55
C SER A 145 -2.40 -46.48 56.06
N GLY A 146 -3.38 -47.35 56.35
CA GLY A 146 -4.50 -47.03 57.24
C GLY A 146 -5.90 -47.45 56.76
N TYR A 147 -6.26 -48.69 57.08
CA TYR A 147 -7.62 -49.14 57.43
C TYR A 147 -8.79 -48.90 56.45
N ALA A 148 -9.24 -49.97 55.78
CA ALA A 148 -10.52 -50.59 56.11
C ALA A 148 -10.68 -51.88 55.29
N SER A 149 -11.09 -52.92 56.02
CA SER A 149 -11.31 -54.29 55.61
C SER A 149 -12.50 -54.48 54.66
N ASP A 150 -12.35 -55.55 53.87
CA ASP A 150 -13.34 -56.32 53.12
C ASP A 150 -14.81 -56.16 53.50
N GLU A 151 -15.67 -56.03 52.48
CA GLU A 151 -16.91 -56.80 52.43
C GLU A 151 -17.27 -57.15 50.98
N PHE A 152 -17.38 -58.46 50.75
CA PHE A 152 -17.91 -59.15 49.58
C PHE A 152 -19.35 -58.72 49.27
N VAL A 153 -19.70 -58.47 48.00
CA VAL A 153 -20.92 -59.01 47.36
C VAL A 153 -20.69 -59.22 45.85
N SER A 154 -21.15 -60.38 45.40
CA SER A 154 -21.10 -61.01 44.09
C SER A 154 -22.05 -60.44 43.03
N ASP A 155 -21.72 -60.76 41.77
CA ASP A 155 -22.58 -61.10 40.61
C ASP A 155 -23.93 -60.41 40.41
N GLY A 156 -24.17 -59.92 39.18
CA GLY A 156 -25.54 -59.81 38.68
C GLY A 156 -25.75 -58.91 37.47
N ILE A 157 -25.92 -59.54 36.31
CA ILE A 157 -26.41 -58.97 35.05
C ILE A 157 -27.81 -58.36 35.23
N THR A 158 -28.10 -57.18 34.63
CA THR A 158 -29.29 -56.96 33.77
C THR A 158 -29.36 -55.56 33.14
N SER A 159 -29.85 -55.60 31.91
CA SER A 159 -30.30 -54.61 30.93
C SER A 159 -31.10 -53.38 31.37
N GLY A 160 -30.86 -52.27 30.66
CA GLY A 160 -31.90 -51.40 30.08
C GLY A 160 -32.26 -50.12 30.84
N GLY A 161 -32.03 -48.95 30.22
CA GLY A 161 -32.68 -47.69 30.61
C GLY A 161 -31.88 -46.42 30.31
N ASP A 162 -32.45 -45.56 29.46
CA ASP A 162 -31.95 -44.26 29.02
C ASP A 162 -31.48 -43.32 30.15
N LEU A 163 -30.30 -42.71 29.99
CA LEU A 163 -29.91 -41.48 30.70
C LEU A 163 -29.01 -40.59 29.84
N LYS A 164 -29.46 -39.34 29.70
CA LYS A 164 -28.84 -38.17 29.02
C LYS A 164 -27.34 -38.00 29.32
N PRO A 165 -26.51 -37.47 28.39
CA PRO A 165 -25.10 -37.27 28.63
C PRO A 165 -24.87 -36.10 29.59
N LYS A 166 -24.55 -36.40 30.87
CA LYS A 166 -23.92 -35.43 31.77
C LYS A 166 -22.49 -35.16 31.30
N LYS A 167 -22.35 -34.15 30.43
CA LYS A 167 -21.19 -33.25 30.44
C LYS A 167 -21.03 -32.74 31.87
N LEU A 168 -20.07 -33.25 32.63
CA LEU A 168 -19.36 -32.57 33.73
C LEU A 168 -18.41 -33.57 34.43
N ALA A 169 -17.45 -34.14 33.70
CA ALA A 169 -16.29 -34.82 34.28
C ALA A 169 -15.10 -34.93 33.28
N ALA A 170 -15.11 -34.14 32.21
CA ALA A 170 -14.07 -34.17 31.15
C ALA A 170 -13.25 -32.88 31.06
N THR A 171 -13.34 -32.01 32.08
CA THR A 171 -12.73 -30.67 32.05
C THR A 171 -11.54 -30.53 33.01
N TYR A 172 -11.20 -31.55 33.81
CA TYR A 172 -10.10 -31.49 34.79
C TYR A 172 -8.99 -32.54 34.64
N SER A 173 -8.96 -33.35 33.56
CA SER A 173 -7.85 -34.30 33.31
C SER A 173 -6.97 -33.96 32.09
N ARG A 174 -7.21 -32.84 31.40
CA ARG A 174 -6.48 -32.46 30.18
C ARG A 174 -5.18 -31.67 30.41
N ALA A 175 -4.85 -31.35 31.66
CA ALA A 175 -3.78 -30.41 32.02
C ALA A 175 -2.37 -31.02 32.23
N GLN A 176 -2.17 -32.33 32.03
CA GLN A 176 -0.84 -32.96 32.15
C GLN A 176 -0.53 -33.96 31.02
N ARG A 177 -0.76 -33.56 29.76
CA ARG A 177 -0.12 -34.19 28.60
C ARG A 177 0.92 -33.25 27.97
N GLY A 178 2.02 -32.94 28.66
CA GLY A 178 3.17 -32.24 28.04
C GLY A 178 3.76 -33.02 26.84
N ARG A 179 4.60 -32.41 26.01
CA ARG A 179 5.27 -33.11 24.91
C ARG A 179 6.62 -33.69 25.38
N VAL A 180 7.14 -34.69 24.69
CA VAL A 180 8.44 -35.30 25.00
C VAL A 180 9.57 -34.55 24.28
N PHE A 181 9.30 -34.08 23.06
CA PHE A 181 10.19 -33.24 22.25
C PHE A 181 9.56 -31.87 21.96
N SER A 182 10.39 -30.86 21.70
CA SER A 182 9.97 -29.54 21.21
C SER A 182 10.69 -29.15 19.92
N GLU A 183 10.00 -28.42 19.04
CA GLU A 183 10.61 -27.76 17.85
C GLU A 183 11.31 -26.43 18.23
N ASP A 184 11.11 -25.95 19.46
CA ASP A 184 11.83 -24.80 19.99
C ASP A 184 13.33 -25.08 20.06
N VAL A 185 14.14 -24.03 20.00
CA VAL A 185 15.60 -24.12 20.04
C VAL A 185 16.12 -23.46 21.31
N LEU A 186 16.91 -24.20 22.09
CA LEU A 186 17.66 -23.64 23.20
C LEU A 186 18.91 -22.95 22.65
N LYS A 187 19.02 -21.63 22.83
CA LYS A 187 20.18 -20.85 22.42
C LYS A 187 21.08 -20.59 23.63
N ILE A 188 22.33 -21.05 23.57
CA ILE A 188 23.37 -20.81 24.57
C ILE A 188 24.49 -20.00 23.92
N GLU A 189 24.73 -18.79 24.42
CA GLU A 189 25.80 -17.91 23.96
C GLU A 189 26.92 -17.86 25.00
N ILE A 190 28.12 -18.30 24.62
CA ILE A 190 29.34 -18.24 25.44
C ILE A 190 30.23 -17.16 24.87
N CYS A 191 30.53 -16.18 25.71
CA CYS A 191 31.36 -15.03 25.38
C CYS A 191 32.63 -15.07 26.23
N GLY A 192 33.78 -14.70 25.68
CA GLY A 192 35.01 -14.49 26.45
C GLY A 192 36.26 -14.26 25.60
N PRO A 193 37.35 -13.69 26.16
CA PRO A 193 38.47 -13.18 25.38
C PRO A 193 39.32 -14.30 24.74
N SER A 194 39.30 -15.50 25.32
CA SER A 194 40.06 -16.68 24.90
C SER A 194 39.20 -17.75 24.19
N VAL A 195 37.94 -17.45 23.89
CA VAL A 195 37.01 -18.41 23.27
C VAL A 195 37.18 -18.37 21.73
N ASP A 196 37.10 -19.52 21.07
CA ASP A 196 37.12 -19.60 19.61
C ASP A 196 35.72 -19.37 19.02
N TYR A 197 35.65 -18.84 17.80
CA TYR A 197 34.38 -18.63 17.10
C TYR A 197 33.84 -19.95 16.58
N LEU A 198 32.78 -20.47 17.21
CA LEU A 198 32.18 -21.75 16.86
C LEU A 198 30.68 -21.70 17.13
N THR A 199 29.87 -21.84 16.07
CA THR A 199 28.42 -22.07 16.20
C THR A 199 28.11 -23.50 15.81
N VAL A 200 27.56 -24.27 16.75
CA VAL A 200 27.17 -25.67 16.55
C VAL A 200 25.74 -25.88 17.03
N ILE A 201 24.97 -26.60 16.24
CA ILE A 201 23.59 -26.97 16.56
C ILE A 201 23.57 -28.46 16.88
N ASP A 202 23.20 -28.82 18.11
CA ASP A 202 22.84 -30.18 18.48
C ASP A 202 21.39 -30.42 18.11
N VAL A 203 21.10 -31.52 17.43
CA VAL A 203 19.71 -31.94 17.17
C VAL A 203 19.44 -33.29 17.85
N PRO A 204 18.17 -33.56 18.23
CA PRO A 204 17.80 -34.83 18.85
C PRO A 204 18.28 -36.04 18.04
N GLY A 205 18.70 -37.09 18.75
CA GLY A 205 19.21 -38.31 18.11
C GLY A 205 18.09 -39.13 17.46
N ILE A 206 18.38 -39.70 16.29
CA ILE A 206 17.43 -40.59 15.61
C ILE A 206 17.34 -41.91 16.38
N PHE A 207 16.12 -42.39 16.63
CA PHE A 207 15.83 -43.64 17.32
C PHE A 207 14.91 -44.54 16.47
N ARG A 208 15.01 -45.86 16.64
CA ARG A 208 14.40 -46.87 15.76
C ARG A 208 13.11 -47.48 16.32
N ASP A 209 12.99 -47.53 17.64
CA ASP A 209 11.88 -48.15 18.34
C ASP A 209 11.29 -47.18 19.37
N THR A 210 9.99 -47.26 19.61
CA THR A 210 9.31 -46.51 20.67
C THR A 210 9.47 -47.22 22.00
N ILE A 211 9.74 -46.45 23.06
CA ILE A 211 9.75 -46.94 24.44
C ILE A 211 8.34 -46.77 25.00
N ASP A 212 7.70 -47.87 25.39
CA ASP A 212 6.34 -47.87 25.94
C ASP A 212 6.21 -46.91 27.12
N GLY A 213 5.26 -45.97 27.02
CA GLY A 213 5.02 -44.93 28.03
C GLY A 213 5.96 -43.72 27.97
N VAL A 214 7.01 -43.72 27.14
CA VAL A 214 8.03 -42.64 27.07
C VAL A 214 8.09 -41.96 25.71
N THR A 215 8.03 -42.68 24.58
CA THR A 215 8.09 -42.09 23.22
C THR A 215 7.04 -42.68 22.30
N THR A 216 6.53 -41.90 21.34
CA THR A 216 5.50 -42.30 20.37
C THR A 216 6.01 -42.34 18.93
N MET A 217 5.26 -42.96 18.01
CA MET A 217 5.57 -42.88 16.57
C MET A 217 5.53 -41.43 16.04
N GLU A 218 4.67 -40.58 16.60
CA GLU A 218 4.61 -39.15 16.26
C GLU A 218 5.90 -38.42 16.66
N ASP A 219 6.47 -38.75 17.82
CA ASP A 219 7.74 -38.21 18.30
C ASP A 219 8.91 -38.64 17.38
N MET A 220 8.93 -39.90 16.93
CA MET A 220 9.93 -40.40 15.99
C MET A 220 9.88 -39.63 14.66
N ALA A 221 8.67 -39.42 14.13
CA ALA A 221 8.48 -38.64 12.91
C ALA A 221 8.87 -37.16 13.10
N MET A 222 8.59 -36.58 14.27
CA MET A 222 8.98 -35.22 14.64
C MET A 222 10.49 -35.06 14.67
N VAL A 223 11.22 -35.94 15.37
CA VAL A 223 12.69 -35.91 15.42
C VAL A 223 13.29 -36.03 14.02
N ARG A 224 12.78 -36.96 13.19
CA ARG A 224 13.24 -37.09 11.80
C ARG A 224 12.99 -35.81 10.98
N ARG A 225 11.83 -35.16 11.14
CA ARG A 225 11.53 -33.86 10.50
C ARG A 225 12.47 -32.77 10.98
N MET A 226 12.74 -32.68 12.29
CA MET A 226 13.68 -31.71 12.85
C MET A 226 15.08 -31.89 12.26
N VAL A 227 15.62 -33.11 12.26
CA VAL A 227 16.95 -33.38 11.67
C VAL A 227 16.95 -33.02 10.18
N THR A 228 15.92 -33.44 9.44
CA THR A 228 15.77 -33.13 8.01
C THR A 228 15.76 -31.63 7.73
N TRP A 229 15.06 -30.86 8.57
CA TRP A 229 14.95 -29.40 8.42
C TRP A 229 16.31 -28.68 8.49
N TYR A 230 17.22 -29.16 9.32
CA TYR A 230 18.57 -28.60 9.43
C TYR A 230 19.52 -29.07 8.32
N ILE A 231 19.45 -30.35 7.93
CA ILE A 231 20.40 -30.92 6.96
C ILE A 231 20.04 -30.62 5.49
N GLN A 232 18.79 -30.30 5.18
CA GLN A 232 18.35 -29.99 3.81
C GLN A 232 18.99 -28.71 3.26
N ASP A 233 19.37 -27.77 4.12
CA ASP A 233 20.00 -26.51 3.71
C ASP A 233 21.42 -26.76 3.18
N SER A 234 21.68 -26.31 1.96
CA SER A 234 23.00 -26.36 1.30
C SER A 234 24.11 -25.60 2.05
N ARG A 235 23.75 -24.65 2.93
CA ARG A 235 24.65 -23.86 3.77
C ARG A 235 24.91 -24.52 5.15
N THR A 236 24.50 -25.77 5.34
CA THR A 236 24.76 -26.55 6.54
C THR A 236 25.88 -27.58 6.30
N VAL A 237 26.91 -27.59 7.16
CA VAL A 237 27.85 -28.71 7.30
C VAL A 237 27.27 -29.74 8.26
N ILE A 238 27.18 -30.99 7.81
CA ILE A 238 26.63 -32.12 8.56
C ILE A 238 27.77 -32.83 9.31
N LEU A 239 27.70 -32.84 10.64
CA LEU A 239 28.64 -33.57 11.50
C LEU A 239 28.00 -34.89 11.94
N ALA A 240 28.31 -35.97 11.24
CA ALA A 240 27.73 -37.30 11.47
C ALA A 240 28.50 -38.06 12.56
N VAL A 241 27.91 -38.15 13.76
CA VAL A 241 28.49 -38.79 14.94
C VAL A 241 28.09 -40.27 15.00
N LEU A 242 29.10 -41.14 14.96
CA LEU A 242 28.97 -42.58 14.74
C LEU A 242 29.79 -43.32 15.80
N PRO A 243 29.25 -44.32 16.51
CA PRO A 243 30.01 -45.05 17.51
C PRO A 243 30.90 -46.13 16.85
N SER A 244 32.17 -46.20 17.27
CA SER A 244 33.21 -47.05 16.65
C SER A 244 33.01 -48.56 16.88
N ASN A 245 32.18 -48.94 17.85
CA ASN A 245 31.87 -50.33 18.17
C ASN A 245 30.74 -50.92 17.30
N THR A 246 30.24 -50.19 16.31
CA THR A 246 29.18 -50.63 15.38
C THR A 246 29.60 -50.40 13.94
N ASP A 247 29.08 -51.18 12.99
CA ASP A 247 29.36 -50.94 11.56
C ASP A 247 28.76 -49.60 11.13
N VAL A 248 29.61 -48.77 10.51
CA VAL A 248 29.24 -47.48 9.92
C VAL A 248 28.16 -47.64 8.83
N SER A 249 28.11 -48.80 8.17
CA SER A 249 27.17 -49.11 7.09
C SER A 249 25.72 -49.24 7.56
N THR A 250 25.49 -49.57 8.83
CA THR A 250 24.16 -49.78 9.41
C THR A 250 23.59 -48.52 10.06
N GLN A 251 24.34 -47.41 10.04
CA GLN A 251 23.96 -46.15 10.69
C GLN A 251 22.93 -45.41 9.83
N GLU A 252 21.78 -45.08 10.43
CA GLU A 252 20.68 -44.42 9.72
C GLU A 252 21.08 -43.00 9.31
N ILE A 253 21.87 -42.33 10.13
CA ILE A 253 22.25 -40.94 9.86
C ILE A 253 23.03 -40.74 8.56
N LEU A 254 23.86 -41.71 8.16
CA LEU A 254 24.59 -41.62 6.89
C LEU A 254 23.70 -41.90 5.68
N LYS A 255 22.60 -42.65 5.86
CA LYS A 255 21.58 -42.80 4.81
C LYS A 255 20.82 -41.48 4.65
N LEU A 256 20.36 -40.91 5.77
CA LEU A 256 19.64 -39.64 5.78
C LEU A 256 20.50 -38.48 5.24
N ALA A 257 21.78 -38.41 5.61
CA ALA A 257 22.70 -37.40 5.08
C ALA A 257 22.90 -37.55 3.56
N ARG A 258 22.95 -38.79 3.04
CA ARG A 258 23.13 -39.05 1.60
C ARG A 258 21.94 -38.60 0.76
N ASP A 259 20.73 -38.60 1.32
CA ASP A 259 19.53 -38.09 0.63
C ASP A 259 19.68 -36.60 0.27
N TYR A 260 20.44 -35.83 1.05
CA TYR A 260 20.66 -34.39 0.89
C TYR A 260 22.12 -33.99 0.55
N ASP A 261 23.07 -34.92 0.59
CA ASP A 261 24.50 -34.75 0.28
C ASP A 261 25.05 -36.03 -0.36
N LYS A 262 24.65 -36.29 -1.62
CA LYS A 262 24.98 -37.54 -2.35
C LYS A 262 26.48 -37.77 -2.47
N ASP A 263 27.24 -36.70 -2.71
CA ASP A 263 28.69 -36.73 -2.92
C ASP A 263 29.48 -36.61 -1.60
N GLY A 264 28.82 -36.37 -0.47
CA GLY A 264 29.48 -36.17 0.82
C GLY A 264 30.35 -34.91 0.87
N GLU A 265 30.00 -33.86 0.12
CA GLU A 265 30.80 -32.62 0.02
C GLU A 265 30.75 -31.78 1.29
N ARG A 266 29.67 -31.91 2.06
CA ARG A 266 29.42 -31.14 3.29
C ARG A 266 29.15 -32.03 4.50
N THR A 267 29.42 -33.33 4.40
CA THR A 267 29.27 -34.31 5.48
C THR A 267 30.63 -34.75 6.02
N LEU A 268 30.87 -34.51 7.31
CA LEU A 268 32.05 -34.95 8.05
C LEU A 268 31.69 -36.11 8.99
N GLY A 269 32.39 -37.24 8.88
CA GLY A 269 32.19 -38.38 9.77
C GLY A 269 33.01 -38.24 11.06
N ILE A 270 32.39 -38.51 12.21
CA ILE A 270 33.05 -38.44 13.51
C ILE A 270 32.82 -39.77 14.24
N LEU A 271 33.89 -40.55 14.39
CA LEU A 271 33.89 -41.84 15.07
C LEU A 271 34.20 -41.64 16.56
N THR A 272 33.27 -42.05 17.42
CA THR A 272 33.35 -41.92 18.89
C THR A 272 33.54 -43.27 19.56
N LYS A 273 33.78 -43.29 20.88
CA LYS A 273 33.90 -44.52 21.68
C LYS A 273 34.92 -45.55 21.14
N PRO A 274 36.15 -45.14 20.76
CA PRO A 274 37.18 -46.08 20.26
C PRO A 274 37.60 -47.12 21.32
N ASP A 275 37.40 -46.82 22.60
CA ASP A 275 37.70 -47.66 23.76
C ASP A 275 36.78 -48.87 23.89
N LEU A 276 35.55 -48.78 23.39
CA LEU A 276 34.56 -49.86 23.44
C LEU A 276 34.71 -50.85 22.29
N VAL A 277 35.81 -50.80 21.54
CA VAL A 277 36.11 -51.74 20.45
C VAL A 277 37.07 -52.81 20.99
N PRO A 278 36.59 -54.00 21.39
CA PRO A 278 37.44 -55.02 22.04
C PRO A 278 38.37 -55.73 21.06
N GLU A 279 37.92 -56.02 19.84
CA GLU A 279 38.66 -56.85 18.89
C GLU A 279 39.62 -56.03 18.00
N LEU A 280 40.85 -56.54 17.83
CA LEU A 280 41.89 -55.95 16.97
C LEU A 280 41.47 -55.86 15.48
N SER A 281 40.65 -56.80 15.00
CA SER A 281 40.05 -56.81 13.66
C SER A 281 39.17 -55.58 13.43
N MET A 282 38.23 -55.34 14.34
CA MET A 282 37.33 -54.18 14.29
C MET A 282 38.09 -52.86 14.43
N ARG A 283 39.12 -52.79 15.28
CA ARG A 283 39.97 -51.58 15.40
C ARG A 283 40.69 -51.24 14.08
N LYS A 284 41.19 -52.26 13.36
CA LYS A 284 41.78 -52.06 12.02
C LYS A 284 40.74 -51.61 10.99
N GLU A 285 39.50 -52.09 11.10
CA GLU A 285 38.40 -51.66 10.23
C GLU A 285 38.04 -50.18 10.46
N VAL A 286 37.97 -49.73 11.71
CA VAL A 286 37.82 -48.32 12.07
C VAL A 286 38.95 -47.48 11.45
N CYS A 287 40.20 -47.95 11.52
CA CYS A 287 41.34 -47.28 10.87
C CYS A 287 41.17 -47.20 9.35
N ASN A 288 40.66 -48.25 8.69
CA ASN A 288 40.39 -48.25 7.25
C ASN A 288 39.31 -47.24 6.85
N VAL A 289 38.28 -47.01 7.68
CA VAL A 289 37.28 -45.96 7.46
C VAL A 289 37.92 -44.57 7.56
N ILE A 290 38.76 -44.33 8.57
CA ILE A 290 39.46 -43.04 8.77
C ILE A 290 40.42 -42.71 7.63
N LEU A 291 41.15 -43.72 7.15
CA LEU A 291 42.05 -43.60 6.00
C LEU A 291 41.30 -43.50 4.65
N GLY A 292 39.96 -43.50 4.66
CA GLY A 292 39.14 -43.40 3.46
C GLY A 292 39.17 -44.64 2.56
N LYS A 293 39.57 -45.82 3.07
CA LYS A 293 39.57 -47.08 2.31
C LYS A 293 38.17 -47.71 2.23
N LYS A 294 37.27 -47.34 3.16
CA LYS A 294 35.88 -47.82 3.22
C LYS A 294 34.94 -46.63 3.49
N LYS A 295 33.79 -46.58 2.80
CA LYS A 295 32.73 -45.55 2.93
C LYS A 295 33.28 -44.12 2.83
N GLN A 296 33.86 -43.74 1.70
CA GLN A 296 34.45 -42.40 1.53
C GLN A 296 33.43 -41.26 1.69
N LEU A 297 33.83 -40.22 2.43
CA LEU A 297 33.23 -38.90 2.48
C LEU A 297 34.30 -37.89 2.02
N ARG A 298 33.94 -36.83 1.30
CA ARG A 298 34.95 -35.85 0.82
C ARG A 298 35.60 -35.08 1.97
N LEU A 299 34.86 -34.81 3.04
CA LEU A 299 35.44 -34.20 4.24
C LEU A 299 36.22 -35.21 5.11
N GLY A 300 36.05 -36.52 4.86
CA GLY A 300 36.70 -37.63 5.55
C GLY A 300 36.09 -37.94 6.93
N TYR A 301 36.81 -38.76 7.68
CA TYR A 301 36.43 -39.20 9.03
C TYR A 301 37.45 -38.77 10.07
N TYR A 302 36.98 -38.48 11.29
CA TYR A 302 37.79 -38.15 12.46
C TYR A 302 37.54 -39.16 13.57
N LEU A 303 38.58 -39.55 14.29
CA LEU A 303 38.46 -40.37 15.48
C LEU A 303 38.61 -39.51 16.72
N VAL A 304 37.59 -39.52 17.58
CA VAL A 304 37.57 -38.74 18.80
C VAL A 304 37.22 -39.61 19.99
N ARG A 305 37.86 -39.30 21.11
CA ARG A 305 37.50 -39.88 22.40
C ARG A 305 36.70 -38.84 23.17
N SER A 306 35.54 -39.22 23.67
CA SER A 306 34.71 -38.36 24.50
C SER A 306 34.99 -38.58 26.00
N ARG A 307 34.71 -37.58 26.84
CA ARG A 307 34.85 -37.68 28.31
C ARG A 307 33.93 -38.78 28.88
N GLY A 308 34.44 -39.66 29.75
CA GLY A 308 33.63 -40.61 30.54
C GLY A 308 32.90 -39.91 31.69
N ALA A 309 31.87 -40.56 32.26
CA ALA A 309 30.93 -39.95 33.22
C ALA A 309 31.59 -39.43 34.52
N ASP A 310 32.69 -40.05 34.98
CA ASP A 310 33.35 -39.72 36.27
C ASP A 310 34.77 -39.15 36.11
N MET A 311 35.15 -38.61 34.95
CA MET A 311 36.55 -38.29 34.65
C MET A 311 36.93 -36.80 34.79
N GLY A 312 37.94 -36.53 35.61
CA GLY A 312 38.60 -35.22 35.74
C GLY A 312 39.53 -34.87 34.57
N ASP A 313 39.87 -33.58 34.40
CA ASP A 313 40.65 -33.06 33.27
C ASP A 313 42.04 -33.71 33.12
N ALA A 314 42.70 -34.03 34.25
CA ALA A 314 44.01 -34.68 34.26
C ALA A 314 43.97 -36.15 33.76
N GLU A 315 42.86 -36.86 33.96
CA GLU A 315 42.67 -38.24 33.51
C GLU A 315 42.30 -38.30 32.03
N PHE A 316 41.56 -37.30 31.55
CA PHE A 316 41.27 -37.12 30.12
C PHE A 316 42.54 -36.92 29.29
N MET A 317 43.45 -36.05 29.75
CA MET A 317 44.74 -35.79 29.07
C MET A 317 45.65 -37.04 29.03
N ARG A 318 45.74 -37.82 30.12
CA ARG A 318 46.56 -39.06 30.15
C ARG A 318 46.05 -40.16 29.22
N ARG A 319 44.77 -40.14 28.84
CA ARG A 319 44.17 -41.14 27.96
C ARG A 319 44.12 -40.73 26.48
N GLU A 320 44.42 -39.48 26.12
CA GLU A 320 44.78 -39.15 24.73
C GLU A 320 46.07 -39.87 24.27
N ASP A 321 46.92 -40.30 25.20
CA ASP A 321 48.07 -41.18 24.91
C ASP A 321 47.64 -42.56 24.37
N GLU A 322 46.36 -42.93 24.45
CA GLU A 322 45.83 -44.13 23.81
C GLU A 322 45.90 -44.04 22.28
N PHE A 323 45.81 -42.83 21.71
CA PHE A 323 46.03 -42.62 20.28
C PHE A 323 47.50 -42.81 19.87
N LYS A 324 48.43 -42.87 20.84
CA LYS A 324 49.84 -43.22 20.61
C LYS A 324 50.09 -44.73 20.65
N LYS A 325 49.07 -45.55 20.91
CA LYS A 325 49.15 -47.02 20.95
C LYS A 325 48.59 -47.62 19.65
N GLU A 326 49.12 -48.78 19.27
CA GLU A 326 48.59 -49.56 18.14
C GLU A 326 47.13 -50.00 18.41
N PRO A 327 46.23 -49.95 17.42
CA PRO A 327 46.46 -49.57 16.01
C PRO A 327 46.28 -48.08 15.70
N TRP A 328 45.90 -47.25 16.67
CA TRP A 328 45.56 -45.84 16.48
C TRP A 328 46.79 -44.98 16.15
N SER A 329 47.98 -45.37 16.61
CA SER A 329 49.27 -44.75 16.28
C SER A 329 49.57 -44.68 14.80
N SER A 330 48.96 -45.56 13.99
CA SER A 330 49.12 -45.58 12.54
C SER A 330 48.29 -44.52 11.80
N LEU A 331 47.38 -43.84 12.50
CA LEU A 331 46.50 -42.82 11.92
C LEU A 331 47.20 -41.45 11.84
N PRO A 332 46.85 -40.62 10.82
CA PRO A 332 47.38 -39.26 10.74
C PRO A 332 47.00 -38.44 11.98
N PRO A 333 47.95 -37.74 12.63
CA PRO A 333 47.69 -36.91 13.81
C PRO A 333 46.60 -35.85 13.58
N GLU A 334 46.45 -35.38 12.33
CA GLU A 334 45.45 -34.40 11.90
C GLU A 334 44.02 -34.96 11.84
N ARG A 335 43.83 -36.28 12.00
CA ARG A 335 42.53 -36.98 11.93
C ARG A 335 42.08 -37.54 13.28
N VAL A 336 42.87 -37.32 14.33
CA VAL A 336 42.66 -37.95 15.64
C VAL A 336 42.68 -36.90 16.74
N GLY A 337 41.73 -37.02 17.66
CA GLY A 337 41.63 -36.16 18.83
C GLY A 337 40.79 -34.90 18.61
N VAL A 338 40.36 -34.32 19.74
CA VAL A 338 39.39 -33.20 19.74
C VAL A 338 40.03 -31.90 19.23
N LYS A 339 41.32 -31.69 19.49
CA LYS A 339 42.06 -30.51 19.01
C LYS A 339 42.13 -30.46 17.48
N ALA A 340 42.45 -31.59 16.84
CA ALA A 340 42.50 -31.70 15.39
C ALA A 340 41.11 -31.48 14.76
N LEU A 341 40.06 -32.05 15.37
CA LEU A 341 38.69 -31.83 14.94
C LEU A 341 38.28 -30.36 15.03
N LYS A 342 38.56 -29.67 16.15
CA LYS A 342 38.25 -28.23 16.30
C LYS A 342 38.90 -27.38 15.21
N ALA A 343 40.18 -27.61 14.93
CA ALA A 343 40.90 -26.89 13.88
C ALA A 343 40.23 -27.10 12.51
N ARG A 344 39.86 -28.35 12.19
CA ARG A 344 39.17 -28.68 10.94
C ARG A 344 37.78 -28.06 10.83
N LEU A 345 37.00 -28.05 11.92
CA LEU A 345 35.66 -27.44 11.94
C LEU A 345 35.73 -25.93 11.67
N ALA A 346 36.72 -25.23 12.24
CA ALA A 346 36.95 -23.82 11.99
C ALA A 346 37.32 -23.55 10.52
N GLU A 347 38.19 -24.39 9.94
CA GLU A 347 38.59 -24.31 8.53
C GLU A 347 37.38 -24.51 7.58
N LEU A 348 36.56 -25.54 7.84
CA LEU A 348 35.38 -25.86 7.04
C LEU A 348 34.33 -24.74 7.09
N LEU A 349 34.07 -24.19 8.27
CA LEU A 349 33.21 -23.03 8.43
C LEU A 349 33.77 -21.82 7.67
N GLY A 350 35.08 -21.58 7.72
CA GLY A 350 35.73 -20.50 6.98
C GLY A 350 35.61 -20.64 5.45
N HIS A 351 35.83 -21.84 4.90
CA HIS A 351 35.66 -22.09 3.47
C HIS A 351 34.20 -21.97 3.01
N MET A 352 33.27 -22.51 3.80
CA MET A 352 31.85 -22.38 3.50
C MET A 352 31.41 -20.91 3.56
N ALA A 353 31.82 -20.18 4.60
CA ALA A 353 31.57 -18.74 4.71
C ALA A 353 32.08 -18.00 3.47
N ARG A 354 33.32 -18.23 3.04
CA ARG A 354 33.90 -17.59 1.83
C ARG A 354 33.13 -17.89 0.56
N ARG A 355 32.72 -19.15 0.35
CA ARG A 355 31.99 -19.57 -0.85
C ARG A 355 30.57 -19.00 -0.91
N GLU A 356 29.90 -18.92 0.23
CA GLU A 356 28.50 -18.50 0.31
C GLU A 356 28.34 -16.98 0.52
N PHE A 357 29.37 -16.27 1.00
CA PHE A 357 29.30 -14.82 1.26
C PHE A 357 28.86 -13.97 0.05
N PRO A 358 29.40 -14.19 -1.18
CA PRO A 358 28.98 -13.43 -2.35
C PRO A 358 27.51 -13.66 -2.72
N LYS A 359 27.03 -14.90 -2.55
CA LYS A 359 25.63 -15.26 -2.79
C LYS A 359 24.72 -14.59 -1.76
N LEU A 360 25.08 -14.66 -0.48
CA LEU A 360 24.35 -13.98 0.61
C LEU A 360 24.21 -12.47 0.36
N ARG A 361 25.29 -11.82 -0.10
CA ARG A 361 25.25 -10.40 -0.47
C ARG A 361 24.31 -10.12 -1.64
N LYS A 362 24.28 -11.01 -2.63
CA LYS A 362 23.35 -10.90 -3.77
C LYS A 362 21.90 -11.08 -3.31
N ASP A 363 21.60 -12.13 -2.54
CA ASP A 363 20.27 -12.43 -2.01
C ASP A 363 19.72 -11.25 -1.19
N ILE A 364 20.52 -10.69 -0.28
CA ILE A 364 20.13 -9.50 0.52
C ILE A 364 19.89 -8.29 -0.38
N GLY A 365 20.69 -8.10 -1.44
CA GLY A 365 20.50 -7.03 -2.40
C GLY A 365 19.19 -7.15 -3.17
N GLU A 366 18.85 -8.35 -3.64
CA GLU A 366 17.60 -8.63 -4.37
C GLU A 366 16.37 -8.49 -3.45
N MET A 367 16.44 -8.99 -2.22
CA MET A 367 15.38 -8.83 -1.23
C MET A 367 15.18 -7.36 -0.84
N LEU A 368 16.26 -6.60 -0.64
CA LEU A 368 16.18 -5.17 -0.32
C LEU A 368 15.52 -4.40 -1.47
N HIS A 369 15.94 -4.67 -2.71
CA HIS A 369 15.33 -4.04 -3.88
C HIS A 369 13.83 -4.36 -4.00
N THR A 370 13.45 -5.61 -3.74
CA THR A 370 12.03 -6.03 -3.77
C THR A 370 11.23 -5.32 -2.68
N ALA A 371 11.76 -5.26 -1.45
CA ALA A 371 11.11 -4.56 -0.34
C ALA A 371 11.00 -3.04 -0.57
N GLU A 372 12.03 -2.41 -1.15
CA GLU A 372 11.99 -1.00 -1.54
C GLU A 372 10.91 -0.74 -2.61
N MET A 373 10.80 -1.60 -3.62
CA MET A 373 9.72 -1.50 -4.62
C MET A 373 8.32 -1.67 -4.00
N GLU A 374 8.17 -2.58 -3.03
CA GLU A 374 6.91 -2.75 -2.31
C GLU A 374 6.56 -1.51 -1.48
N ARG A 375 7.54 -0.92 -0.78
CA ARG A 375 7.36 0.34 -0.04
C ARG A 375 6.92 1.47 -0.96
N ASP A 376 7.55 1.60 -2.13
CA ASP A 376 7.25 2.67 -3.08
C ASP A 376 5.83 2.54 -3.65
N LYS A 377 5.35 1.30 -3.86
CA LYS A 377 3.95 1.04 -4.24
C LYS A 377 2.93 1.44 -3.18
N LEU A 378 3.29 1.43 -1.90
CA LEU A 378 2.41 1.89 -0.82
C LEU A 378 2.29 3.42 -0.77
N GLY A 379 3.10 4.14 -1.55
CA GLY A 379 3.10 5.59 -1.56
C GLY A 379 3.62 6.21 -0.25
N PRO A 380 3.46 7.53 -0.07
CA PRO A 380 3.90 8.23 1.13
C PRO A 380 3.14 7.73 2.37
N SER A 381 3.82 7.74 3.52
CA SER A 381 3.22 7.41 4.82
C SER A 381 2.15 8.44 5.18
N ARG A 382 1.01 7.97 5.71
CA ARG A 382 -0.11 8.81 6.19
C ARG A 382 -0.61 8.33 7.56
N LYS A 383 0.34 7.97 8.44
CA LYS A 383 0.05 7.29 9.71
C LYS A 383 -0.47 8.23 10.79
N ASP A 384 -0.09 9.51 10.70
CA ASP A 384 -0.39 10.55 11.66
C ASP A 384 -0.96 11.79 10.96
N GLU A 385 -1.56 12.68 11.76
CA GLU A 385 -2.26 13.88 11.27
C GLU A 385 -1.34 14.79 10.45
N ASN A 386 -0.05 14.89 10.80
CA ASN A 386 0.88 15.76 10.10
C ASN A 386 1.24 15.18 8.73
N GLU A 387 1.52 13.88 8.65
CA GLU A 387 1.75 13.17 7.40
C GLU A 387 0.51 13.21 6.49
N GLN A 388 -0.69 13.01 7.03
CA GLN A 388 -1.96 13.13 6.29
C GLN A 388 -2.18 14.53 5.72
N ARG A 389 -1.93 15.57 6.54
CA ARG A 389 -2.08 16.97 6.12
C ARG A 389 -1.07 17.34 5.04
N GLN A 390 0.17 16.88 5.16
CA GLN A 390 1.20 17.08 4.14
C GLN A 390 0.82 16.41 2.82
N TYR A 391 0.30 15.17 2.88
CA TYR A 391 -0.19 14.45 1.71
C TYR A 391 -1.31 15.21 0.99
N LEU A 392 -2.37 15.57 1.71
CA LEU A 392 -3.50 16.34 1.15
C LEU A 392 -3.05 17.73 0.64
N SER A 393 -2.12 18.40 1.32
CA SER A 393 -1.61 19.72 0.90
C SER A 393 -0.75 19.64 -0.37
N GLY A 394 -0.03 18.54 -0.55
CA GLY A 394 0.69 18.24 -1.78
C GLY A 394 -0.27 18.08 -2.96
N MET A 395 -1.32 17.28 -2.78
CA MET A 395 -2.38 17.13 -3.78
C MET A 395 -3.11 18.45 -4.06
N ALA A 396 -3.47 19.22 -3.03
CA ALA A 396 -4.12 20.51 -3.22
C ALA A 396 -3.27 21.49 -4.04
N ARG A 397 -1.94 21.47 -3.86
CA ARG A 397 -1.01 22.27 -4.67
C ARG A 397 -1.06 21.87 -6.14
N GLU A 398 -0.93 20.57 -6.42
CA GLU A 398 -0.94 20.04 -7.79
C GLU A 398 -2.29 20.29 -8.47
N PHE A 399 -3.39 20.13 -7.73
CA PHE A 399 -4.73 20.48 -8.17
C PHE A 399 -4.82 21.96 -8.54
N GLN A 400 -4.39 22.88 -7.67
CA GLN A 400 -4.42 24.32 -7.95
C GLN A 400 -3.49 24.72 -9.12
N GLU A 401 -2.36 24.04 -9.30
CA GLU A 401 -1.49 24.22 -10.48
C GLU A 401 -2.22 23.81 -11.76
N LEU A 402 -2.95 22.69 -11.74
CA LEU A 402 -3.77 22.23 -12.87
C LEU A 402 -4.94 23.17 -13.16
N MET A 403 -5.65 23.65 -12.11
CA MET A 403 -6.73 24.65 -12.24
C MET A 403 -6.23 25.90 -12.95
N ARG A 404 -5.10 26.45 -12.50
CA ARG A 404 -4.49 27.65 -13.09
C ARG A 404 -4.10 27.44 -14.55
N ALA A 405 -3.48 26.30 -14.88
CA ALA A 405 -3.14 25.98 -16.26
C ALA A 405 -4.40 25.85 -17.15
N GLY A 406 -5.48 25.27 -16.60
CA GLY A 406 -6.78 25.16 -17.27
C GLY A 406 -7.46 26.51 -17.52
N LEU A 407 -7.34 27.45 -16.58
CA LEU A 407 -7.88 28.81 -16.66
C LEU A 407 -7.06 29.75 -17.56
N GLU A 408 -5.74 29.61 -17.57
CA GLU A 408 -4.82 30.45 -18.37
C GLU A 408 -4.58 29.91 -19.79
N ALA A 409 -5.28 28.83 -20.17
CA ALA A 409 -5.11 28.12 -21.44
C ALA A 409 -3.66 27.60 -21.69
N GLN A 410 -2.92 27.28 -20.63
CA GLN A 410 -1.53 26.82 -20.71
C GLN A 410 -1.44 25.30 -20.83
N TYR A 411 -1.87 24.75 -21.96
CA TYR A 411 -1.98 23.29 -22.14
C TYR A 411 -0.66 22.60 -22.50
N GLY A 412 0.25 23.27 -23.22
CA GLY A 412 1.44 22.64 -23.80
C GLY A 412 2.52 22.19 -22.80
N GLY A 413 2.40 22.55 -21.51
CA GLY A 413 3.38 22.21 -20.48
C GLY A 413 3.02 20.99 -19.62
N ASN A 414 1.81 20.46 -19.74
CA ASN A 414 1.31 19.41 -18.84
C ASN A 414 0.60 18.29 -19.63
N LYS A 415 1.14 17.08 -19.49
CA LYS A 415 0.65 15.87 -20.17
C LYS A 415 -0.82 15.56 -19.90
N ALA A 416 -1.37 16.02 -18.77
CA ALA A 416 -2.78 15.83 -18.45
C ALA A 416 -3.70 16.39 -19.56
N PHE A 417 -3.33 17.50 -20.18
CA PHE A 417 -4.15 18.15 -21.23
C PHE A 417 -3.97 17.55 -22.64
N GLU A 418 -3.01 16.62 -22.83
CA GLU A 418 -2.78 15.97 -24.13
C GLU A 418 -3.95 15.03 -24.48
N ASN A 419 -4.48 14.32 -23.48
CA ASN A 419 -5.49 13.27 -23.67
C ASN A 419 -6.88 13.63 -23.11
N SER A 420 -7.00 14.70 -22.33
CA SER A 420 -8.25 15.05 -21.65
C SER A 420 -8.75 16.42 -22.09
N ILE A 421 -9.71 16.42 -23.02
CA ILE A 421 -10.36 17.65 -23.49
C ILE A 421 -11.15 18.32 -22.35
N GLN A 422 -11.70 17.53 -21.43
CA GLN A 422 -12.41 17.99 -20.23
C GLN A 422 -11.56 18.91 -19.35
N LEU A 423 -10.22 18.80 -19.42
CA LEU A 423 -9.32 19.68 -18.67
C LEU A 423 -9.19 21.09 -19.27
N ARG A 424 -9.65 21.34 -20.49
CA ARG A 424 -9.54 22.64 -21.17
C ARG A 424 -10.67 23.60 -20.77
N LEU A 425 -10.80 23.85 -19.46
CA LEU A 425 -11.94 24.58 -18.88
C LEU A 425 -12.21 25.93 -19.56
N ILE A 426 -11.22 26.83 -19.61
CA ILE A 426 -11.48 28.18 -20.14
C ILE A 426 -11.88 28.15 -21.60
N THR A 427 -11.36 27.21 -22.38
CA THR A 427 -11.74 27.04 -23.79
C THR A 427 -13.22 26.64 -23.89
N GLN A 428 -13.68 25.71 -23.06
CA GLN A 428 -15.08 25.32 -23.02
C GLN A 428 -15.99 26.49 -22.61
N VAL A 429 -15.63 27.22 -21.55
CA VAL A 429 -16.46 28.33 -21.08
C VAL A 429 -16.52 29.47 -22.09
N VAL A 430 -15.42 29.79 -22.78
CA VAL A 430 -15.42 30.81 -23.85
C VAL A 430 -16.32 30.37 -25.01
N ASN A 431 -16.24 29.11 -25.45
CA ASN A 431 -17.11 28.61 -26.52
C ASN A 431 -18.59 28.62 -26.12
N LEU A 432 -18.91 28.27 -24.87
CA LEU A 432 -20.27 28.36 -24.32
C LEU A 432 -20.76 29.81 -24.29
N ALA A 433 -19.91 30.76 -23.89
CA ALA A 433 -20.26 32.17 -23.87
C ALA A 433 -20.52 32.73 -25.27
N ASP A 434 -19.71 32.34 -26.26
CA ASP A 434 -19.91 32.74 -27.66
C ASP A 434 -21.22 32.14 -28.24
N ALA A 435 -21.50 30.88 -27.93
CA ALA A 435 -22.75 30.22 -28.33
C ALA A 435 -23.97 30.89 -27.69
N PHE A 436 -23.91 31.16 -26.38
CA PHE A 436 -24.93 31.89 -25.65
C PHE A 436 -25.15 33.28 -26.25
N ASN A 437 -24.09 34.03 -26.53
CA ASN A 437 -24.21 35.35 -27.13
C ASN A 437 -24.97 35.31 -28.47
N LYS A 438 -24.58 34.41 -29.38
CA LYS A 438 -25.27 34.25 -30.67
C LYS A 438 -26.74 33.87 -30.50
N GLU A 439 -27.03 32.88 -29.68
CA GLU A 439 -28.39 32.41 -29.47
C GLU A 439 -29.25 33.44 -28.74
N PHE A 440 -28.70 34.15 -27.75
CA PHE A 440 -29.37 35.22 -27.05
C PHE A 440 -29.68 36.39 -27.99
N HIS A 441 -28.77 36.77 -28.88
CA HIS A 441 -29.04 37.77 -29.90
C HIS A 441 -30.18 37.37 -30.84
N ARG A 442 -30.29 36.08 -31.15
CA ARG A 442 -31.27 35.56 -32.11
C ARG A 442 -32.66 35.31 -31.49
N LYS A 443 -32.70 34.74 -30.28
CA LYS A 443 -33.92 34.19 -29.66
C LYS A 443 -34.43 34.91 -28.42
N SER A 444 -33.66 35.81 -27.79
CA SER A 444 -34.05 36.40 -26.49
C SER A 444 -35.35 37.21 -26.53
N VAL A 445 -35.76 37.69 -27.71
CA VAL A 445 -37.01 38.40 -27.91
C VAL A 445 -38.20 37.44 -27.95
N LEU A 446 -39.32 37.85 -27.34
CA LEU A 446 -40.57 37.11 -27.47
C LEU A 446 -41.14 37.23 -28.90
N ARG A 447 -41.10 38.44 -29.47
CA ARG A 447 -41.56 38.76 -30.83
C ARG A 447 -40.47 39.38 -31.68
N ARG A 448 -40.37 39.02 -32.97
CA ARG A 448 -39.38 39.61 -33.89
C ARG A 448 -39.68 41.08 -34.14
N PHE A 449 -38.64 41.91 -34.12
CA PHE A 449 -38.72 43.29 -34.59
C PHE A 449 -38.81 43.30 -36.12
N GLU A 450 -39.63 44.20 -36.68
CA GLU A 450 -39.96 44.22 -38.12
C GLU A 450 -38.85 44.84 -38.99
N ASN A 451 -37.93 45.61 -38.39
CA ASN A 451 -36.83 46.28 -39.11
C ASN A 451 -35.59 45.36 -39.32
N GLY A 452 -35.76 44.05 -39.16
CA GLY A 452 -34.66 43.09 -39.12
C GLY A 452 -34.02 42.81 -40.48
N GLU A 453 -33.01 43.62 -40.84
CA GLU A 453 -31.68 43.19 -41.31
C GLU A 453 -30.92 44.41 -41.87
N LEU A 454 -30.05 45.01 -41.06
CA LEU A 454 -28.90 45.70 -41.66
C LEU A 454 -28.03 44.58 -42.29
N GLU A 455 -28.06 44.47 -43.61
CA GLU A 455 -27.08 43.73 -44.41
C GLU A 455 -25.67 44.12 -43.93
N GLY A 456 -25.07 43.32 -43.04
CA GLY A 456 -23.77 43.65 -42.45
C GLY A 456 -23.23 42.70 -41.38
N GLU A 457 -24.09 42.00 -40.62
CA GLU A 457 -23.62 41.11 -39.55
C GLU A 457 -24.18 39.67 -39.60
N ALA A 458 -24.77 39.27 -40.73
CA ALA A 458 -24.77 37.85 -41.09
C ALA A 458 -23.38 37.48 -41.61
N SER A 459 -22.39 37.42 -40.71
CA SER A 459 -21.19 36.62 -40.97
C SER A 459 -21.70 35.23 -41.31
N SER A 460 -21.47 34.84 -42.57
CA SER A 460 -21.63 33.49 -43.08
C SER A 460 -21.40 32.46 -41.98
N THR A 461 -22.45 31.73 -41.63
CA THR A 461 -22.35 30.50 -40.84
C THR A 461 -21.49 29.53 -41.63
N ASN A 462 -20.18 29.59 -41.36
CA ASN A 462 -19.24 28.60 -41.84
C ASN A 462 -19.60 27.27 -41.16
N VAL A 463 -19.70 26.24 -41.99
CA VAL A 463 -19.95 24.83 -41.66
C VAL A 463 -18.97 24.26 -40.61
N ASP A 464 -17.97 25.02 -40.17
CA ASP A 464 -17.03 24.65 -39.11
C ASP A 464 -17.50 24.97 -37.67
N GLU A 465 -18.53 25.81 -37.46
CA GLU A 465 -19.02 26.10 -36.09
C GLU A 465 -19.80 24.94 -35.45
N GLU A 466 -20.41 24.08 -36.26
CA GLU A 466 -21.12 22.88 -35.81
C GLU A 466 -20.17 21.86 -35.15
N ARG A 467 -18.88 21.86 -35.53
CA ARG A 467 -17.84 21.02 -34.91
C ARG A 467 -17.28 21.58 -33.59
N ILE A 468 -17.43 22.89 -33.34
CA ILE A 468 -16.94 23.52 -32.10
C ILE A 468 -17.94 23.28 -30.95
N LEU A 469 -19.20 22.99 -31.27
CA LEU A 469 -20.30 22.76 -30.33
C LEU A 469 -20.46 21.31 -29.84
N GLU A 470 -19.73 20.34 -30.41
CA GLU A 470 -19.73 18.93 -29.95
C GLU A 470 -19.42 18.80 -28.43
N PHE A 471 -18.68 19.75 -27.84
CA PHE A 471 -18.30 19.72 -26.42
C PHE A 471 -19.40 20.13 -25.44
N ALA A 472 -20.42 20.86 -25.91
CA ALA A 472 -21.51 21.40 -25.09
C ALA A 472 -22.82 20.60 -25.21
N GLN A 473 -23.04 19.93 -26.34
CA GLN A 473 -24.33 19.30 -26.68
C GLN A 473 -24.53 17.89 -26.10
N ASP A 474 -23.47 17.20 -25.69
CA ASP A 474 -23.51 15.86 -25.07
C ASP A 474 -23.48 15.93 -23.53
N ILE A 475 -24.26 16.82 -22.91
CA ILE A 475 -24.41 16.84 -21.44
C ILE A 475 -25.75 16.21 -21.11
N ASP A 476 -25.73 14.93 -20.72
CA ASP A 476 -26.90 14.28 -20.14
C ASP A 476 -27.02 14.79 -18.69
N PRO A 477 -28.09 15.51 -18.33
CA PRO A 477 -28.25 16.00 -16.98
C PRO A 477 -28.36 14.89 -15.92
N ASP A 478 -28.65 13.66 -16.32
CA ASP A 478 -28.64 12.49 -15.43
C ASP A 478 -27.22 12.06 -15.02
N ASP A 479 -26.15 12.60 -15.65
CA ASP A 479 -24.76 12.30 -15.31
C ASP A 479 -24.35 12.84 -13.93
N TYR A 480 -25.04 13.86 -13.42
CA TYR A 480 -24.69 14.58 -12.18
C TYR A 480 -25.91 14.83 -11.28
N PRO A 481 -26.45 13.79 -10.60
CA PRO A 481 -27.64 13.91 -9.77
C PRO A 481 -27.50 14.92 -8.63
N GLU A 482 -26.29 15.15 -8.12
CA GLU A 482 -26.03 16.18 -7.11
C GLU A 482 -26.35 17.62 -7.57
N LEU A 483 -26.42 17.86 -8.89
CA LEU A 483 -26.69 19.18 -9.47
C LEU A 483 -28.17 19.44 -9.76
N GLU A 484 -29.05 18.44 -9.62
CA GLU A 484 -30.47 18.48 -10.03
C GLU A 484 -31.23 19.70 -9.50
N ASN A 485 -30.94 20.13 -8.27
CA ASN A 485 -31.61 21.28 -7.65
C ASN A 485 -31.09 22.65 -8.11
N ILE A 486 -29.97 22.69 -8.85
CA ILE A 486 -29.30 23.92 -9.27
C ILE A 486 -29.51 24.15 -10.76
N ILE A 487 -29.33 23.12 -11.59
CA ILE A 487 -29.36 23.24 -13.04
C ILE A 487 -30.80 23.23 -13.60
N SER A 488 -30.95 23.68 -14.85
CA SER A 488 -32.17 23.50 -15.63
C SER A 488 -32.01 22.31 -16.57
N HIS A 489 -33.08 21.54 -16.75
CA HIS A 489 -33.17 20.46 -17.73
C HIS A 489 -33.93 20.88 -19.01
N ASP A 490 -34.48 22.09 -19.00
CA ASP A 490 -35.21 22.66 -20.12
C ASP A 490 -34.28 23.58 -20.92
N PHE A 491 -33.74 23.03 -22.00
CA PHE A 491 -32.80 23.71 -22.91
C PHE A 491 -33.48 24.25 -24.18
N ASP A 492 -34.75 23.92 -24.39
CA ASP A 492 -35.48 24.33 -25.58
C ASP A 492 -35.98 25.77 -25.44
N VAL A 493 -35.45 26.64 -26.28
CA VAL A 493 -35.89 28.02 -26.40
C VAL A 493 -36.64 28.18 -27.72
N ASP A 494 -37.92 28.48 -27.63
CA ASP A 494 -38.79 28.71 -28.78
C ASP A 494 -38.28 29.86 -29.68
N GLU A 495 -38.52 29.73 -30.98
CA GLU A 495 -38.29 30.82 -31.93
C GLU A 495 -39.15 32.06 -31.58
N PRO A 496 -38.68 33.29 -31.85
CA PRO A 496 -39.51 34.48 -31.68
C PRO A 496 -40.73 34.46 -32.60
N GLU A 497 -41.88 34.88 -32.07
CA GLU A 497 -43.14 35.03 -32.82
C GLU A 497 -43.08 36.25 -33.76
N ASP A 498 -43.81 36.25 -34.87
CA ASP A 498 -43.97 37.44 -35.72
C ASP A 498 -45.13 38.34 -35.22
N GLY A 499 -45.34 39.51 -35.83
CA GLY A 499 -46.50 40.39 -35.54
C GLY A 499 -46.33 41.31 -34.33
N ILE A 500 -45.14 41.90 -34.17
CA ILE A 500 -44.84 42.80 -33.04
C ILE A 500 -45.70 44.06 -33.04
N THR A 501 -45.99 44.66 -34.20
CA THR A 501 -46.82 45.88 -34.29
C THR A 501 -48.27 45.65 -33.84
N ASP A 502 -48.88 44.55 -34.27
CA ASP A 502 -50.21 44.13 -33.82
C ASP A 502 -50.24 43.91 -32.29
N TRP A 503 -49.20 43.27 -31.75
CA TRP A 503 -49.08 43.09 -30.30
C TRP A 503 -48.93 44.43 -29.55
N ILE A 504 -48.07 45.34 -30.02
CA ILE A 504 -47.90 46.68 -29.42
C ILE A 504 -49.21 47.45 -29.48
N SER A 505 -49.95 47.40 -30.59
CA SER A 505 -51.28 48.02 -30.72
C SER A 505 -52.28 47.48 -29.71
N GLY A 506 -52.31 46.14 -29.55
CA GLY A 506 -53.11 45.47 -28.53
C GLY A 506 -52.72 45.87 -27.11
N LEU A 507 -51.41 45.89 -26.80
CA LEU A 507 -50.83 46.30 -25.52
C LEU A 507 -51.16 47.76 -25.18
N TYR A 508 -50.99 48.68 -26.12
CA TYR A 508 -51.34 50.08 -25.92
C TYR A 508 -52.84 50.24 -25.69
N SER A 509 -53.69 49.58 -26.48
CA SER A 509 -55.15 49.68 -26.36
C SER A 509 -55.67 49.25 -24.99
N ARG A 510 -55.06 48.23 -24.37
CA ARG A 510 -55.42 47.71 -23.04
C ARG A 510 -54.71 48.39 -21.86
N SER A 511 -53.69 49.21 -22.11
CA SER A 511 -52.88 49.84 -21.05
C SER A 511 -52.76 51.37 -21.14
N ARG A 512 -53.38 52.03 -22.15
CA ARG A 512 -53.32 53.49 -22.34
C ARG A 512 -54.07 54.28 -21.26
N GLY A 513 -53.48 55.40 -20.85
CA GLY A 513 -54.07 56.39 -19.95
C GLY A 513 -54.71 57.57 -20.69
N MET A 514 -54.99 58.66 -19.96
CA MET A 514 -55.47 59.93 -20.55
C MET A 514 -54.33 60.80 -21.13
N ASP A 515 -53.17 60.21 -21.41
CA ASP A 515 -51.98 60.92 -21.90
C ASP A 515 -52.18 61.38 -23.36
N LEU A 516 -51.85 62.64 -23.64
CA LEU A 516 -52.02 63.24 -24.97
C LEU A 516 -50.87 62.83 -25.89
N VAL A 517 -51.17 62.05 -26.95
CA VAL A 517 -50.26 61.76 -28.09
C VAL A 517 -48.90 61.19 -27.62
N THR A 518 -48.91 60.36 -26.57
CA THR A 518 -47.74 59.66 -26.04
C THR A 518 -48.15 58.37 -25.33
N TYR A 519 -47.18 57.54 -24.95
CA TYR A 519 -47.38 56.37 -24.12
C TYR A 519 -46.84 56.59 -22.69
N SER A 520 -47.49 55.98 -21.70
CA SER A 520 -47.09 56.12 -20.30
C SER A 520 -45.91 55.22 -19.97
N SER A 521 -45.18 55.55 -18.89
CA SER A 521 -44.11 54.68 -18.36
C SER A 521 -44.60 53.27 -17.97
N ALA A 522 -45.90 53.10 -17.72
CA ALA A 522 -46.48 51.81 -17.41
C ALA A 522 -46.60 50.92 -18.67
N VAL A 523 -47.04 51.49 -19.80
CA VAL A 523 -47.07 50.78 -21.09
C VAL A 523 -45.66 50.34 -21.48
N TRP A 524 -44.68 51.23 -21.31
CA TRP A 524 -43.26 50.95 -21.55
C TRP A 524 -42.74 49.78 -20.72
N ALA A 525 -42.97 49.80 -19.40
CA ALA A 525 -42.53 48.72 -18.51
C ALA A 525 -43.21 47.37 -18.82
N SER A 526 -44.49 47.37 -19.19
CA SER A 526 -45.19 46.16 -19.63
C SER A 526 -44.63 45.61 -20.94
N ALA A 527 -44.39 46.47 -21.93
CA ALA A 527 -43.80 46.07 -23.21
C ALA A 527 -42.42 45.43 -22.99
N TRP A 528 -41.57 46.08 -22.19
CA TRP A 528 -40.25 45.58 -21.83
C TRP A 528 -40.31 44.21 -21.16
N LYS A 529 -41.15 44.05 -20.13
CA LYS A 529 -41.23 42.82 -19.32
C LYS A 529 -41.78 41.62 -20.10
N GLU A 530 -42.74 41.84 -20.99
CA GLU A 530 -43.27 40.82 -21.89
C GLU A 530 -42.22 40.44 -22.96
N GLN A 531 -41.59 41.43 -23.60
CA GLN A 531 -40.63 41.19 -24.69
C GLN A 531 -39.31 40.52 -24.24
N SER A 532 -38.90 40.74 -22.99
CA SER A 532 -37.76 40.07 -22.35
C SER A 532 -38.14 38.77 -21.61
N GLY A 533 -39.33 38.22 -21.87
CA GLY A 533 -39.87 37.05 -21.16
C GLY A 533 -38.99 35.79 -21.23
N LYS A 534 -38.16 35.65 -22.27
CA LYS A 534 -37.25 34.50 -22.46
C LYS A 534 -35.91 34.64 -21.72
N TRP A 535 -35.58 35.82 -21.20
CA TRP A 535 -34.28 36.06 -20.54
C TRP A 535 -34.01 35.12 -19.35
N PRO A 536 -34.98 34.86 -18.44
CA PRO A 536 -34.73 33.98 -17.30
C PRO A 536 -34.35 32.55 -17.70
N SER A 537 -35.10 31.92 -18.61
CA SER A 537 -34.83 30.54 -19.04
C SER A 537 -33.49 30.43 -19.77
N MET A 538 -33.23 31.31 -20.74
CA MET A 538 -31.97 31.31 -21.49
C MET A 538 -30.75 31.52 -20.58
N SER A 539 -30.88 32.37 -19.56
CA SER A 539 -29.80 32.61 -18.60
C SER A 539 -29.56 31.40 -17.71
N LYS A 540 -30.63 30.73 -17.26
CA LYS A 540 -30.53 29.51 -16.45
C LYS A 540 -29.89 28.36 -17.24
N THR A 541 -30.26 28.20 -18.50
CA THR A 541 -29.64 27.26 -19.44
C THR A 541 -28.15 27.48 -19.56
N PHE A 542 -27.72 28.70 -19.93
CA PHE A 542 -26.30 29.03 -20.06
C PHE A 542 -25.51 28.80 -18.77
N MET A 543 -26.06 29.24 -17.63
CA MET A 543 -25.42 29.01 -16.33
C MET A 543 -25.30 27.52 -15.99
N SER A 544 -26.29 26.71 -16.37
CA SER A 544 -26.26 25.26 -16.16
C SER A 544 -25.13 24.60 -16.95
N GLU A 545 -24.97 24.95 -18.23
CA GLU A 545 -23.88 24.44 -19.08
C GLU A 545 -22.51 24.79 -18.51
N VAL A 546 -22.33 26.04 -18.04
CA VAL A 546 -21.08 26.50 -17.43
C VAL A 546 -20.79 25.77 -16.11
N ILE A 547 -21.79 25.61 -15.25
CA ILE A 547 -21.64 24.88 -13.97
C ILE A 547 -21.23 23.43 -14.22
N VAL A 548 -21.87 22.76 -15.19
CA VAL A 548 -21.50 21.38 -15.54
C VAL A 548 -20.09 21.30 -16.11
N ALA A 549 -19.68 22.22 -16.98
CA ALA A 549 -18.32 22.26 -17.51
C ALA A 549 -17.27 22.40 -16.38
N ILE A 550 -17.55 23.24 -15.38
CA ILE A 550 -16.69 23.39 -14.19
C ILE A 550 -16.69 22.12 -13.34
N HIS A 551 -17.85 21.50 -13.11
CA HIS A 551 -17.99 20.28 -12.33
C HIS A 551 -17.20 19.12 -12.93
N ARG A 552 -17.37 18.89 -14.24
CA ARG A 552 -16.60 17.93 -15.04
C ARG A 552 -15.11 18.16 -14.94
N PHE A 553 -14.70 19.42 -15.05
CA PHE A 553 -13.30 19.80 -14.94
C PHE A 553 -12.71 19.44 -13.57
N ILE A 554 -13.43 19.73 -12.48
CA ILE A 554 -12.97 19.43 -11.12
C ILE A 554 -12.83 17.92 -10.92
N ILE A 555 -13.81 17.12 -11.37
CA ILE A 555 -13.75 15.65 -11.30
C ILE A 555 -12.53 15.13 -12.06
N ALA A 556 -12.38 15.52 -13.33
CA ALA A 556 -11.25 15.09 -14.17
C ALA A 556 -9.89 15.51 -13.58
N ALA A 557 -9.82 16.68 -12.95
CA ALA A 557 -8.61 17.15 -12.29
C ALA A 557 -8.29 16.35 -11.01
N LEU A 558 -9.31 15.97 -10.23
CA LEU A 558 -9.13 15.10 -9.07
C LEU A 558 -8.66 13.69 -9.47
N GLU A 559 -9.11 13.17 -10.61
CA GLU A 559 -8.63 11.87 -11.13
C GLU A 559 -7.16 11.90 -11.51
N VAL A 560 -6.67 13.03 -12.04
CA VAL A 560 -5.25 13.19 -12.40
C VAL A 560 -4.37 13.30 -11.15
N VAL A 561 -4.81 14.05 -10.14
CA VAL A 561 -4.00 14.35 -8.94
C VAL A 561 -4.11 13.25 -7.89
N CYS A 562 -5.27 12.60 -7.76
CA CYS A 562 -5.52 11.56 -6.76
C CYS A 562 -5.65 10.18 -7.42
N VAL A 563 -4.55 9.43 -7.40
CA VAL A 563 -4.47 8.06 -7.95
C VAL A 563 -5.29 7.06 -7.12
N ASP A 564 -5.39 7.29 -5.81
CA ASP A 564 -6.13 6.42 -4.89
C ASP A 564 -7.65 6.71 -4.97
N PRO A 565 -8.47 5.77 -5.48
CA PRO A 565 -9.90 6.01 -5.67
C PRO A 565 -10.63 6.19 -4.33
N GLY A 566 -10.20 5.54 -3.25
CA GLY A 566 -10.85 5.68 -1.94
C GLY A 566 -10.65 7.07 -1.36
N VAL A 567 -9.41 7.60 -1.44
CA VAL A 567 -9.13 8.97 -1.04
C VAL A 567 -9.90 9.97 -1.91
N ARG A 568 -10.02 9.70 -3.21
CA ARG A 568 -10.75 10.57 -4.14
C ARG A 568 -12.25 10.65 -3.81
N GLU A 569 -12.89 9.53 -3.50
CA GLU A 569 -14.31 9.49 -3.10
C GLU A 569 -14.55 10.25 -1.79
N GLU A 570 -13.74 10.02 -0.77
CA GLU A 570 -13.86 10.71 0.51
C GLU A 570 -13.56 12.22 0.39
N LEU A 571 -12.56 12.58 -0.42
CA LEU A 571 -12.25 13.98 -0.72
C LEU A 571 -13.41 14.66 -1.47
N TRP A 572 -14.00 13.98 -2.45
CA TRP A 572 -15.15 14.49 -3.19
C TRP A 572 -16.34 14.75 -2.25
N SER A 573 -16.68 13.75 -1.43
CA SER A 573 -17.74 13.85 -0.42
C SER A 573 -17.51 15.04 0.53
N ALA A 574 -16.28 15.23 1.00
CA ALA A 574 -15.92 16.33 1.90
C ALA A 574 -16.01 17.73 1.25
N MET A 575 -15.89 17.82 -0.07
CA MET A 575 -15.92 19.08 -0.81
C MET A 575 -17.32 19.43 -1.35
N LEU A 576 -18.18 18.43 -1.56
CA LEU A 576 -19.40 18.55 -2.34
C LEU A 576 -20.35 19.65 -1.83
N ASP A 577 -20.63 19.69 -0.52
CA ASP A 577 -21.54 20.69 0.07
C ASP A 577 -21.06 22.14 -0.15
N GLU A 578 -19.75 22.37 -0.07
CA GLU A 578 -19.15 23.69 -0.32
C GLU A 578 -19.20 24.04 -1.80
N LEU A 579 -18.98 23.06 -2.67
CA LEU A 579 -19.02 23.19 -4.12
C LEU A 579 -20.43 23.59 -4.60
N LEU A 580 -21.46 22.86 -4.17
CA LEU A 580 -22.86 23.11 -4.52
C LEU A 580 -23.30 24.53 -4.11
N ARG A 581 -22.93 24.97 -2.90
CA ARG A 581 -23.27 26.32 -2.43
C ARG A 581 -22.64 27.43 -3.27
N ARG A 582 -21.43 27.20 -3.80
CA ARG A 582 -20.76 28.16 -4.68
C ARG A 582 -21.43 28.20 -6.06
N TYR A 583 -21.88 27.07 -6.58
CA TYR A 583 -22.70 27.02 -7.80
C TYR A 583 -24.04 27.74 -7.62
N GLU A 584 -24.76 27.50 -6.51
CA GLU A 584 -26.00 28.21 -6.17
C GLU A 584 -25.80 29.72 -6.12
N THR A 585 -24.66 30.17 -5.57
CA THR A 585 -24.31 31.60 -5.54
C THR A 585 -24.14 32.17 -6.95
N GLY A 586 -23.47 31.43 -7.85
CA GLY A 586 -23.34 31.82 -9.25
C GLY A 586 -24.69 31.89 -9.99
N MET A 587 -25.55 30.88 -9.79
CA MET A 587 -26.90 30.86 -10.37
C MET A 587 -27.76 32.02 -9.84
N SER A 588 -27.74 32.25 -8.52
CA SER A 588 -28.45 33.36 -7.88
C SER A 588 -27.98 34.73 -8.39
N ALA A 589 -26.70 34.87 -8.72
CA ALA A 589 -26.16 36.10 -9.31
C ALA A 589 -26.73 36.34 -10.72
N ALA A 590 -26.86 35.29 -11.54
CA ALA A 590 -27.50 35.38 -12.85
C ALA A 590 -29.00 35.75 -12.73
N GLU A 591 -29.72 35.10 -11.82
CA GLU A 591 -31.13 35.43 -11.54
C GLU A 591 -31.31 36.88 -11.09
N PHE A 592 -30.39 37.38 -10.24
CA PHE A 592 -30.35 38.78 -9.84
C PHE A 592 -30.14 39.71 -11.04
N LEU A 593 -29.20 39.40 -11.94
CA LEU A 593 -28.96 40.22 -13.14
C LEU A 593 -30.22 40.30 -14.01
N VAL A 594 -30.88 39.17 -14.25
CA VAL A 594 -32.14 39.10 -14.99
C VAL A 594 -33.21 39.97 -14.32
N ALA A 595 -33.42 39.81 -13.01
CA ALA A 595 -34.40 40.61 -12.27
C ALA A 595 -34.06 42.11 -12.29
N SER A 596 -32.77 42.45 -12.19
CA SER A 596 -32.31 43.85 -12.17
C SER A 596 -32.59 44.57 -13.49
N GLU A 597 -32.43 43.88 -14.63
CA GLU A 597 -32.69 44.43 -15.96
C GLU A 597 -34.18 44.39 -16.33
N ARG A 598 -34.89 43.33 -15.95
CA ARG A 598 -36.26 43.06 -16.40
C ARG A 598 -37.35 43.61 -15.48
N ASP A 599 -37.19 43.48 -14.17
CA ASP A 599 -38.23 43.79 -13.19
C ASP A 599 -38.16 45.22 -12.64
N THR A 600 -37.18 45.99 -13.08
CA THR A 600 -37.04 47.42 -12.76
C THR A 600 -37.58 48.30 -13.88
N LYS A 601 -37.75 49.61 -13.61
CA LYS A 601 -38.20 50.56 -14.64
C LYS A 601 -37.06 50.77 -15.64
N PRO A 602 -37.26 50.51 -16.95
CA PRO A 602 -36.18 50.61 -17.90
C PRO A 602 -35.71 52.05 -18.04
N TYR A 603 -34.41 52.26 -17.91
CA TYR A 603 -33.76 53.57 -17.96
C TYR A 603 -32.34 53.40 -18.47
N THR A 604 -31.89 54.32 -19.33
CA THR A 604 -30.53 54.25 -19.89
C THR A 604 -29.85 55.62 -19.84
N LEU A 605 -28.59 55.61 -19.40
CA LEU A 605 -27.68 56.74 -19.50
C LEU A 605 -26.85 56.70 -20.79
N ASN A 606 -27.03 55.65 -21.60
CA ASN A 606 -26.27 55.46 -22.81
C ASN A 606 -26.73 56.47 -23.88
N SER A 607 -25.81 57.35 -24.29
CA SER A 607 -26.04 58.38 -25.31
C SER A 607 -26.43 57.81 -26.68
N TYR A 608 -26.07 56.55 -26.98
CA TYR A 608 -26.43 55.86 -28.21
C TYR A 608 -27.94 55.58 -28.33
N PHE A 609 -28.71 55.66 -27.25
CA PHE A 609 -30.15 55.38 -27.30
C PHE A 609 -30.89 56.29 -28.31
N ASN A 610 -30.61 57.60 -28.29
CA ASN A 610 -31.25 58.50 -29.24
C ASN A 610 -30.78 58.23 -30.68
N GLU A 611 -29.52 57.85 -30.88
CA GLU A 611 -28.98 57.48 -32.19
C GLU A 611 -29.69 56.23 -32.74
N CYS A 612 -29.76 55.16 -31.95
CA CYS A 612 -30.48 53.93 -32.31
C CYS A 612 -31.95 54.22 -32.64
N ARG A 613 -32.61 55.04 -31.83
CA ARG A 613 -33.99 55.45 -32.07
C ARG A 613 -34.17 56.19 -33.40
N GLN A 614 -33.32 57.19 -33.68
CA GLN A 614 -33.39 57.90 -34.97
C GLN A 614 -33.09 56.98 -36.14
N ARG A 615 -32.18 56.01 -35.96
CA ARG A 615 -31.83 55.00 -36.95
C ARG A 615 -33.03 54.12 -37.31
N TYR A 616 -33.70 53.52 -36.33
CA TYR A 616 -34.88 52.66 -36.57
C TYR A 616 -36.04 53.43 -37.18
N ARG A 617 -36.30 54.65 -36.69
CA ARG A 617 -37.26 55.56 -37.33
C ARG A 617 -36.91 55.82 -38.79
N GLY A 618 -35.63 56.07 -39.08
CA GLY A 618 -35.15 56.29 -40.44
C GLY A 618 -35.34 55.08 -41.34
N ILE A 619 -35.02 53.87 -40.85
CA ILE A 619 -35.20 52.60 -41.58
C ILE A 619 -36.67 52.41 -41.96
N ARG A 620 -37.59 52.52 -40.99
CA ARG A 620 -39.03 52.37 -41.26
C ARG A 620 -39.55 53.39 -42.27
N VAL A 621 -39.18 54.67 -42.13
CA VAL A 621 -39.60 55.71 -43.10
C VAL A 621 -39.07 55.37 -44.49
N VAL A 622 -37.83 54.89 -44.60
CA VAL A 622 -37.24 54.46 -45.87
C VAL A 622 -38.01 53.26 -46.44
N ASP A 623 -38.39 52.28 -45.62
CA ASP A 623 -39.10 51.08 -46.07
C ASP A 623 -40.53 51.38 -46.53
N GLU A 624 -41.27 52.22 -45.81
CA GLU A 624 -42.58 52.74 -46.22
C GLU A 624 -42.48 53.43 -47.58
N VAL A 625 -41.44 54.25 -47.74
CA VAL A 625 -41.17 55.00 -48.96
C VAL A 625 -40.73 54.09 -50.12
N LYS A 626 -39.99 53.00 -49.86
CA LYS A 626 -39.61 51.99 -50.88
C LYS A 626 -40.84 51.40 -51.56
N GLY A 627 -41.96 51.23 -50.84
CA GLY A 627 -43.24 50.76 -51.39
C GLY A 627 -43.86 51.71 -52.42
N THR A 628 -43.53 53.00 -52.35
CA THR A 628 -44.07 54.06 -53.24
C THR A 628 -43.19 54.36 -54.46
N ARG A 629 -42.17 53.52 -54.72
CA ARG A 629 -41.27 53.67 -55.87
C ARG A 629 -42.06 53.64 -57.18
N GLU A 630 -41.93 54.69 -57.97
CA GLU A 630 -42.49 54.72 -59.32
C GLU A 630 -41.70 53.75 -60.21
N LYS A 631 -42.35 52.67 -60.66
CA LYS A 631 -41.78 51.77 -61.67
C LYS A 631 -42.00 52.39 -63.06
N GLU A 632 -41.21 53.38 -63.44
CA GLU A 632 -41.28 53.93 -64.80
C GLU A 632 -40.15 53.40 -65.70
N LYS A 633 -40.53 52.92 -66.90
CA LYS A 633 -39.61 52.57 -67.99
C LYS A 633 -39.03 53.85 -68.60
N GLY A 634 -38.01 54.43 -67.98
CA GLY A 634 -37.40 55.70 -68.41
C GLY A 634 -35.89 55.77 -68.20
N LEU A 635 -35.25 56.72 -68.88
CA LEU A 635 -33.80 56.89 -69.21
C LEU A 635 -32.76 56.87 -68.06
N PHE A 636 -33.13 56.60 -66.80
CA PHE A 636 -32.22 56.62 -65.65
C PHE A 636 -32.28 55.29 -64.89
N PRO A 637 -31.14 54.72 -64.47
CA PRO A 637 -31.08 53.38 -63.87
C PRO A 637 -31.56 53.29 -62.42
N ASP A 638 -31.73 54.41 -61.71
CA ASP A 638 -32.04 54.41 -60.27
C ASP A 638 -33.54 54.65 -59.96
N PRO A 639 -34.12 53.93 -58.97
CA PRO A 639 -35.51 54.12 -58.56
C PRO A 639 -35.74 55.52 -57.97
N ARG A 640 -36.86 56.16 -58.35
CA ARG A 640 -37.25 57.50 -57.89
C ARG A 640 -38.43 57.46 -56.92
N VAL A 641 -38.48 58.45 -56.03
CA VAL A 641 -39.55 58.67 -55.06
C VAL A 641 -39.88 60.17 -55.08
N SER A 642 -41.17 60.52 -55.12
CA SER A 642 -41.62 61.92 -54.97
C SER A 642 -41.42 62.41 -53.53
N LEU A 643 -41.00 63.67 -53.35
CA LEU A 643 -40.95 64.30 -52.03
C LEU A 643 -42.33 64.32 -51.35
N ASP A 644 -43.42 64.35 -52.13
CA ASP A 644 -44.78 64.24 -51.61
C ASP A 644 -45.08 62.84 -51.04
N ASN A 645 -44.49 61.78 -51.60
CA ASN A 645 -44.62 60.42 -51.06
C ASN A 645 -43.86 60.27 -49.74
N VAL A 646 -42.68 60.89 -49.62
CA VAL A 646 -41.92 60.94 -48.36
C VAL A 646 -42.69 61.71 -47.29
N ARG A 647 -43.31 62.83 -47.67
CA ARG A 647 -44.13 63.64 -46.78
C ARG A 647 -45.40 62.89 -46.35
N SER A 648 -46.10 62.25 -47.29
CA SER A 648 -47.29 61.46 -47.02
C SER A 648 -47.00 60.29 -46.08
N ALA A 649 -45.85 59.59 -46.25
CA ALA A 649 -45.44 58.49 -45.39
C ALA A 649 -45.26 58.89 -43.91
N ILE A 650 -45.15 60.19 -43.61
CA ILE A 650 -45.02 60.72 -42.25
C ILE A 650 -46.33 61.37 -41.78
N GLU A 651 -47.05 62.08 -42.65
CA GLU A 651 -48.21 62.91 -42.26
C GLU A 651 -49.56 62.17 -42.19
N THR A 652 -49.72 61.01 -42.84
CA THR A 652 -51.05 60.35 -42.95
C THR A 652 -51.39 59.37 -41.82
N LYS A 653 -50.60 59.32 -40.74
CA LYS A 653 -50.76 58.32 -39.67
C LYS A 653 -51.83 58.72 -38.66
N SER A 654 -52.59 57.74 -38.18
CA SER A 654 -53.49 57.94 -37.04
C SER A 654 -52.68 58.08 -35.73
N ASN A 655 -53.28 58.69 -34.71
CA ASN A 655 -52.64 58.85 -33.40
C ASN A 655 -52.19 57.51 -32.78
N ILE A 656 -52.91 56.41 -33.05
CA ILE A 656 -52.55 55.09 -32.50
C ILE A 656 -51.37 54.51 -33.27
N GLU A 657 -51.39 54.58 -34.61
CA GLU A 657 -50.29 54.10 -35.46
C GLU A 657 -48.98 54.82 -35.13
N ASP A 658 -48.99 56.15 -34.96
CA ASP A 658 -47.81 56.93 -34.60
C ASP A 658 -47.23 56.49 -33.22
N ILE A 659 -48.09 56.25 -32.23
CA ILE A 659 -47.66 55.78 -30.89
C ILE A 659 -47.11 54.35 -30.95
N VAL A 660 -47.74 53.46 -31.72
CA VAL A 660 -47.29 52.07 -31.87
C VAL A 660 -45.91 52.03 -32.50
N GLU A 661 -45.69 52.80 -33.56
CA GLU A 661 -44.38 52.92 -34.20
C GLU A 661 -43.33 53.55 -33.29
N GLN A 662 -43.69 54.59 -32.54
CA GLN A 662 -42.78 55.22 -31.60
C GLN A 662 -42.37 54.22 -30.50
N LEU A 663 -43.33 53.49 -29.93
CA LEU A 663 -43.07 52.48 -28.92
C LEU A 663 -42.24 51.31 -29.48
N HIS A 664 -42.47 50.91 -30.73
CA HIS A 664 -41.64 49.92 -31.42
C HIS A 664 -40.17 50.37 -31.50
N ASP A 665 -39.91 51.57 -32.02
CA ASP A 665 -38.55 52.11 -32.18
C ASP A 665 -37.82 52.27 -30.86
N ASP A 666 -38.53 52.83 -29.87
CA ASP A 666 -37.98 53.01 -28.53
C ASP A 666 -37.65 51.64 -27.92
N LEU A 667 -38.52 50.64 -28.08
CA LEU A 667 -38.34 49.29 -27.56
C LEU A 667 -37.16 48.59 -28.22
N GLU A 668 -37.07 48.61 -29.56
CA GLU A 668 -35.95 48.03 -30.32
C GLU A 668 -34.61 48.66 -29.93
N ALA A 669 -34.56 49.99 -29.88
CA ALA A 669 -33.36 50.74 -29.50
C ALA A 669 -32.91 50.45 -28.06
N TYR A 670 -33.84 50.38 -27.11
CA TYR A 670 -33.50 50.06 -25.73
C TYR A 670 -33.08 48.60 -25.58
N TYR A 671 -33.77 47.68 -26.29
CA TYR A 671 -33.50 46.25 -26.22
C TYR A 671 -32.09 45.91 -26.66
N ASP A 672 -31.59 46.52 -27.75
CA ASP A 672 -30.20 46.33 -28.18
C ASP A 672 -29.19 46.73 -27.10
N ILE A 673 -29.39 47.88 -26.48
CA ILE A 673 -28.48 48.39 -25.44
C ILE A 673 -28.52 47.49 -24.20
N ALA A 674 -29.72 47.13 -23.76
CA ALA A 674 -29.91 46.32 -22.57
C ALA A 674 -29.39 44.88 -22.78
N ARG A 675 -29.63 44.29 -23.96
CA ARG A 675 -29.14 42.97 -24.35
C ARG A 675 -27.62 42.90 -24.31
N ASN A 676 -26.93 43.82 -24.97
CA ASN A 676 -25.46 43.82 -25.01
C ASN A 676 -24.87 43.97 -23.60
N ARG A 677 -25.41 44.91 -22.81
CA ARG A 677 -25.03 45.09 -21.41
C ARG A 677 -25.27 43.83 -20.59
N PHE A 678 -26.41 43.18 -20.79
CA PHE A 678 -26.80 41.99 -20.04
C PHE A 678 -25.89 40.80 -20.32
N VAL A 679 -25.60 40.50 -21.60
CA VAL A 679 -24.70 39.40 -21.98
C VAL A 679 -23.30 39.61 -21.40
N ASP A 680 -22.76 40.82 -21.50
CA ASP A 680 -21.47 41.16 -20.88
C ASP A 680 -21.49 40.99 -19.36
N ASN A 681 -22.58 41.40 -18.70
CA ASN A 681 -22.71 41.27 -17.26
C ASN A 681 -22.89 39.81 -16.81
N MET A 682 -23.59 38.99 -17.60
CA MET A 682 -23.72 37.55 -17.34
C MET A 682 -22.35 36.87 -17.34
N LEU A 683 -21.54 37.12 -18.37
CA LEU A 683 -20.19 36.57 -18.43
C LEU A 683 -19.30 37.13 -17.31
N ASN A 684 -19.28 38.45 -17.10
CA ASN A 684 -18.33 39.05 -16.18
C ASN A 684 -18.69 38.89 -14.70
N GLN A 685 -19.98 39.01 -14.35
CA GLN A 685 -20.42 39.00 -12.97
C GLN A 685 -20.86 37.60 -12.53
N ALA A 686 -21.74 36.92 -13.28
CA ALA A 686 -22.22 35.60 -12.88
C ALA A 686 -21.15 34.51 -13.11
N VAL A 687 -20.51 34.49 -14.29
CA VAL A 687 -19.52 33.44 -14.61
C VAL A 687 -18.12 33.79 -14.09
N ASN A 688 -17.51 34.87 -14.58
CA ASN A 688 -16.11 35.19 -14.28
C ASN A 688 -15.89 35.47 -12.79
N TYR A 689 -16.75 36.27 -12.16
CA TYR A 689 -16.58 36.59 -10.75
C TYR A 689 -17.00 35.43 -9.84
N HIS A 690 -18.22 34.89 -9.95
CA HIS A 690 -18.66 33.86 -9.00
C HIS A 690 -18.12 32.45 -9.30
N LEU A 691 -17.93 32.07 -10.57
CA LEU A 691 -17.60 30.70 -10.96
C LEU A 691 -16.13 30.47 -11.31
N LEU A 692 -15.42 31.42 -11.92
CA LEU A 692 -14.05 31.18 -12.41
C LEU A 692 -12.93 31.84 -11.58
N PHE A 693 -13.00 33.14 -11.33
CA PHE A 693 -11.85 33.94 -10.89
C PHE A 693 -11.99 34.55 -9.51
N GLY A 694 -13.21 34.71 -9.00
CA GLY A 694 -13.45 35.37 -7.73
C GLY A 694 -12.90 34.65 -6.51
N PRO A 695 -13.10 35.23 -5.31
CA PRO A 695 -12.63 34.63 -4.07
C PRO A 695 -13.37 33.33 -3.74
N SER A 696 -14.67 33.28 -4.02
CA SER A 696 -15.55 32.14 -3.70
C SER A 696 -15.80 31.21 -4.89
N THR A 697 -14.88 31.16 -5.86
CA THR A 697 -15.00 30.23 -7.00
C THR A 697 -15.02 28.76 -6.52
N PRO A 698 -15.86 27.89 -7.11
CA PRO A 698 -15.81 26.44 -6.88
C PRO A 698 -14.41 25.83 -7.10
N LEU A 699 -13.59 26.41 -7.99
CA LEU A 699 -12.23 25.95 -8.30
C LEU A 699 -11.24 26.10 -7.13
N LYS A 700 -11.59 26.90 -6.10
CA LYS A 700 -10.77 27.14 -4.90
C LYS A 700 -11.25 26.36 -3.67
N VAL A 701 -12.26 25.49 -3.80
CA VAL A 701 -12.74 24.66 -2.67
C VAL A 701 -11.61 23.77 -2.16
N PHE A 702 -10.96 23.04 -3.06
CA PHE A 702 -9.76 22.29 -2.72
C PHE A 702 -8.51 23.16 -2.81
N SER A 703 -8.01 23.55 -1.64
CA SER A 703 -6.82 24.39 -1.51
C SER A 703 -5.99 23.97 -0.31
N GLN A 704 -4.73 24.39 -0.28
CA GLN A 704 -3.89 24.15 0.89
C GLN A 704 -4.48 24.77 2.16
N GLU A 705 -5.13 25.94 2.05
CA GLU A 705 -5.81 26.60 3.16
C GLU A 705 -6.98 25.75 3.69
N TRP A 706 -7.77 25.16 2.79
CA TRP A 706 -8.84 24.23 3.16
C TRP A 706 -8.29 23.01 3.90
N VAL A 707 -7.20 22.42 3.38
CA VAL A 707 -6.53 21.28 4.03
C VAL A 707 -5.99 21.65 5.42
N ILE A 708 -5.49 22.87 5.62
CA ILE A 708 -5.05 23.36 6.95
C ILE A 708 -6.24 23.51 7.93
N GLY A 709 -7.43 23.84 7.41
CA GLY A 709 -8.65 23.94 8.22
C GLY A 709 -9.23 22.61 8.71
N LEU A 710 -8.82 21.47 8.12
CA LEU A 710 -9.35 20.16 8.47
C LEU A 710 -8.97 19.73 9.89
N LYS A 711 -9.96 19.17 10.59
CA LYS A 711 -9.79 18.53 11.91
C LYS A 711 -9.20 17.12 11.78
N ALA A 712 -8.69 16.58 12.88
CA ALA A 712 -8.04 15.26 12.92
C ALA A 712 -8.93 14.11 12.45
N ASP A 713 -10.21 14.13 12.83
CA ASP A 713 -11.22 13.15 12.41
C ASP A 713 -11.49 13.20 10.89
N GLN A 714 -11.54 14.40 10.32
CA GLN A 714 -11.69 14.59 8.88
C GLN A 714 -10.43 14.15 8.11
N LEU A 715 -9.24 14.43 8.64
CA LEU A 715 -7.98 14.00 8.04
C LEU A 715 -7.86 12.47 8.02
N GLU A 716 -8.19 11.80 9.13
CA GLU A 716 -8.18 10.34 9.19
C GLU A 716 -9.24 9.75 8.26
N GLY A 717 -10.43 10.35 8.15
CA GLY A 717 -11.49 9.90 7.24
C GLY A 717 -11.09 10.00 5.76
N ILE A 718 -10.43 11.09 5.35
CA ILE A 718 -10.10 11.32 3.93
C ILE A 718 -8.78 10.65 3.53
N ALA A 719 -7.74 10.80 4.35
CA ALA A 719 -6.37 10.42 3.99
C ALA A 719 -5.77 9.32 4.88
N GLY A 720 -6.50 8.85 5.89
CA GLY A 720 -6.02 7.83 6.81
C GLY A 720 -5.74 6.50 6.12
N GLU A 721 -4.61 5.88 6.45
CA GLU A 721 -4.32 4.52 5.98
C GLU A 721 -5.18 3.49 6.72
N SER A 722 -5.66 2.49 6.00
CA SER A 722 -6.33 1.35 6.64
C SER A 722 -5.38 0.64 7.62
N PRO A 723 -5.90 0.01 8.69
CA PRO A 723 -5.06 -0.72 9.65
C PRO A 723 -4.17 -1.77 9.00
N SER A 724 -4.66 -2.43 7.93
CA SER A 724 -3.89 -3.43 7.18
C SER A 724 -2.71 -2.80 6.44
N ILE A 725 -2.88 -1.61 5.85
CA ILE A 725 -1.80 -0.89 5.16
C ILE A 725 -0.77 -0.38 6.17
N LYS A 726 -1.21 0.16 7.32
CA LYS A 726 -0.31 0.59 8.41
C LYS A 726 0.57 -0.58 8.88
N GLU A 727 -0.02 -1.75 9.14
CA GLU A 727 0.72 -2.94 9.57
C GLU A 727 1.68 -3.46 8.48
N HIS A 728 1.24 -3.46 7.21
CA HIS A 728 2.08 -3.88 6.10
C HIS A 728 3.27 -2.94 5.89
N ARG A 729 3.05 -1.63 5.93
CA ARG A 729 4.11 -0.60 5.85
C ARG A 729 5.14 -0.77 6.96
N GLU A 730 4.69 -0.97 8.21
CA GLU A 730 5.61 -1.23 9.32
C GLU A 730 6.45 -2.49 9.11
N ARG A 731 5.85 -3.55 8.59
CA ARG A 731 6.54 -4.82 8.31
C ARG A 731 7.59 -4.65 7.23
N VAL A 732 7.25 -3.97 6.13
CA VAL A 732 8.18 -3.69 5.02
C VAL A 732 9.31 -2.77 5.46
N ASN A 733 9.01 -1.71 6.23
CA ASN A 733 10.05 -0.81 6.76
C ASN A 733 11.01 -1.53 7.70
N ARG A 734 10.50 -2.37 8.62
CA ARG A 734 11.36 -3.20 9.49
C ARG A 734 12.26 -4.13 8.68
N LEU A 735 11.72 -4.76 7.62
CA LEU A 735 12.51 -5.60 6.73
C LEU A 735 13.60 -4.80 5.99
N ILE A 736 13.28 -3.61 5.49
CA ILE A 736 14.26 -2.72 4.82
C ILE A 736 15.37 -2.32 5.79
N ASP A 737 15.04 -1.95 7.03
CA ASP A 737 16.01 -1.58 8.06
C ASP A 737 16.97 -2.74 8.37
N ASP A 738 16.42 -3.94 8.56
CA ASP A 738 17.18 -5.16 8.82
C ASP A 738 18.10 -5.51 7.65
N LEU A 739 17.59 -5.50 6.41
CA LEU A 739 18.36 -5.79 5.20
C LEU A 739 19.43 -4.72 4.91
N THR A 740 19.15 -3.45 5.21
CA THR A 740 20.11 -2.35 5.06
C THR A 740 21.26 -2.50 6.06
N ALA A 741 20.94 -2.81 7.32
CA ALA A 741 21.94 -3.12 8.33
C ALA A 741 22.77 -4.34 7.93
N ALA A 742 22.14 -5.39 7.40
CA ALA A 742 22.82 -6.59 6.89
C ALA A 742 23.79 -6.25 5.75
N LYS A 743 23.36 -5.43 4.78
CA LYS A 743 24.18 -4.98 3.67
C LYS A 743 25.41 -4.20 4.14
N GLU A 744 25.27 -3.37 5.18
CA GLU A 744 26.39 -2.62 5.76
C GLU A 744 27.37 -3.53 6.50
N ILE A 745 26.88 -4.54 7.23
CA ILE A 745 27.72 -5.58 7.87
C ILE A 745 28.50 -6.39 6.84
N LEU A 746 27.92 -6.63 5.66
CA LEU A 746 28.58 -7.33 4.56
C LEU A 746 29.57 -6.46 3.77
N ARG A 747 29.47 -5.13 3.89
CA ARG A 747 30.33 -4.15 3.21
C ARG A 747 31.61 -3.85 3.99
N GLN A 748 31.49 -3.61 5.30
CA GLN A 748 32.60 -3.64 6.27
C GLN A 748 33.20 -5.04 6.24
#